data_AF-A6ETA5-F1
#
_entry.id   AF-A6ETA5-F1
#
_cell.length_a   1.000
_cell.length_b   1.000
_cell.length_c   1.000
_cell.angle_alpha   90.00
_cell.angle_beta   90.00
_cell.angle_gamma   90.00
#
_symmetry.space_group_name_H-M   'P 1'
#
loop_
_entity.id
_entity.type
_entity.pdbx_description
1 polymer ?
#
loop_
_entity_poly.entity_id
_entity_poly.type
_entity_poly.pdbx_seq_one_letter_code
_entity_poly.pdbx_strand_id
1 'polypeptide(L)'
;MSIYKEYIEEIKERKLQGLDPKPIDGADLLVSIIEQIKDVENEFREDSLNFFIYNVLPGTTSAASVKAEFLKEIILGDFVLDEITPTFAYELLSHMKGGPSIKVLLDLALGDDASIAATAAKVLKTQVFLYEADVERLEKAYQDGNAIAKELLESYVEAEFFTKLPEVEEEIKVVTFIAGVGDISTDLLSPGADAHSRSDRQLHGQCMFEHNKDMQNELLEIQKQHPDKRVMLIAEKGTMGVGSSRMSGVNNVALWTGIPSSPYVPFINIAPVIAGTNGISPIFLTTVGVTGGIGIDLKNWVKQKDEDGNTIVNEDGDPVLKQEYSVETGTVLTINTKTKKLYNGDTELKDISTALTPQKMEFIRAGGSYAVVFGKKLQTLAAKILETEIPQVYASSKEISIEGQGLTAVEKIFNKNAVGNTPGKVLHAGSDVRVEVNIVGSQDTTGLMTSQELEMMAATVISPIVDGAYQSGCHTASVWDDKSRANIPRLMKFMNDFGLITARDPKGGYHAMTDVIHKVLNDLTIDDWAIIIGGDSHTRMSKGVAFGADSGTVALALATGEATMPIPESVKVTFKGEMKDHMDFRDVVHATQSQMLQHFGGENVFQGRIIEVHIGSLLADQAFTFTDWTAEMKAKASICISQDETLIESLEIAKSRIQIMIEKGMDNKEGVLQGLIDKANKRIDEIKSGDKPPLAPDENAKYYAEFVVDLDIINEPMVADPDVNNEDVSKRYTHDTIRELSFYKGEKHVDLGFVGSCMVHKGDIKIVAKMLKNLEMTHGDVTFNAPLVVTAPTYNIIDELKEEGDWEILQKYSSFEFDDNAPKGAARTEYENILYLERPGCNLCMGNQEKAEKGDTVMATSTRLFQGRVVKDSDRKKGESLLASTPVVVLSAILGRTPTIEEYKQAVSGITLTKFSPPLKRLTANSRPGHLLSF
;
A
#
# COMPACT_ATOMS: atom_id res chain seq x y z
N MET A 1 6.31 15.68 36.07
CA MET A 1 5.10 16.17 36.77
C MET A 1 4.19 14.96 36.97
N SER A 2 2.95 15.07 37.46
CA SER A 2 2.03 13.91 37.32
C SER A 2 1.64 13.78 35.85
N ILE A 3 1.51 12.55 35.33
CA ILE A 3 1.21 12.27 33.91
C ILE A 3 -0.06 12.99 33.42
N TYR A 4 -1.07 13.11 34.29
CA TYR A 4 -2.28 13.88 34.00
C TYR A 4 -1.99 15.37 33.76
N LYS A 5 -1.11 16.00 34.56
CA LYS A 5 -0.76 17.42 34.38
C LYS A 5 0.00 17.66 33.08
N GLU A 6 0.83 16.70 32.67
CA GLU A 6 1.51 16.73 31.37
C GLU A 6 0.49 16.65 30.23
N TYR A 7 -0.52 15.80 30.36
CA TYR A 7 -1.63 15.72 29.40
C TYR A 7 -2.46 17.01 29.32
N ILE A 8 -2.76 17.65 30.47
CA ILE A 8 -3.45 18.95 30.49
C ILE A 8 -2.62 20.05 29.83
N GLU A 9 -1.29 20.03 29.99
CA GLU A 9 -0.42 20.98 29.30
C GLU A 9 -0.37 20.71 27.79
N GLU A 10 -0.29 19.44 27.36
CA GLU A 10 -0.41 19.06 25.94
C GLU A 10 -1.73 19.57 25.34
N ILE A 11 -2.85 19.44 26.07
CA ILE A 11 -4.15 19.97 25.61
C ILE A 11 -4.09 21.49 25.38
N LYS A 12 -3.44 22.25 26.27
CA LYS A 12 -3.29 23.69 26.08
C LYS A 12 -2.44 24.01 24.85
N GLU A 13 -1.34 23.30 24.65
CA GLU A 13 -0.46 23.47 23.49
C GLU A 13 -1.18 23.12 22.17
N ARG A 14 -1.95 22.02 22.16
CA ARG A 14 -2.76 21.60 21.01
C ARG A 14 -3.86 22.60 20.68
N LYS A 15 -4.50 23.17 21.70
CA LYS A 15 -5.52 24.20 21.52
C LYS A 15 -4.99 25.46 20.83
N LEU A 16 -3.72 25.82 21.04
CA LEU A 16 -3.06 26.93 20.31
C LEU A 16 -2.95 26.67 18.80
N GLN A 17 -2.98 25.39 18.39
CA GLN A 17 -2.98 24.96 16.99
C GLN A 17 -4.39 24.68 16.46
N GLY A 18 -5.44 24.92 17.26
CA GLY A 18 -6.82 24.60 16.90
C GLY A 18 -7.14 23.09 16.92
N LEU A 19 -6.39 22.31 17.69
CA LEU A 19 -6.56 20.86 17.83
C LEU A 19 -7.23 20.52 19.17
N ASP A 20 -8.00 19.44 19.15
CA ASP A 20 -8.62 18.83 20.33
C ASP A 20 -7.60 17.97 21.12
N PRO A 21 -7.94 17.55 22.35
CA PRO A 21 -7.12 16.61 23.12
C PRO A 21 -6.75 15.38 22.29
N LYS A 22 -5.47 14.98 22.37
CA LYS A 22 -5.03 13.75 21.73
C LYS A 22 -5.78 12.56 22.36
N PRO A 23 -6.27 11.59 21.55
CA PRO A 23 -6.92 10.41 22.09
C PRO A 23 -5.98 9.62 23.02
N ILE A 24 -6.54 9.06 24.09
CA ILE A 24 -5.82 8.31 25.11
C ILE A 24 -5.66 6.86 24.67
N ASP A 25 -4.40 6.45 24.45
CA ASP A 25 -3.99 5.08 24.06
C ASP A 25 -3.14 4.37 25.15
N GLY A 26 -2.59 5.13 26.10
CA GLY A 26 -1.73 4.67 27.18
C GLY A 26 -2.47 4.31 28.48
N ALA A 27 -2.16 3.14 29.03
CA ALA A 27 -2.70 2.66 30.31
C ALA A 27 -2.37 3.60 31.49
N ASP A 28 -1.13 4.07 31.60
CA ASP A 28 -0.67 4.88 32.74
C ASP A 28 -1.49 6.16 32.94
N LEU A 29 -1.79 6.86 31.83
CA LEU A 29 -2.63 8.06 31.86
C LEU A 29 -4.07 7.69 32.25
N LEU A 30 -4.62 6.62 31.67
CA LEU A 30 -5.99 6.22 31.95
C LEU A 30 -6.18 5.75 33.40
N VAL A 31 -5.20 5.06 33.99
CA VAL A 31 -5.22 4.69 35.41
C VAL A 31 -5.29 5.94 36.28
N SER A 32 -4.46 6.95 36.00
CA SER A 32 -4.51 8.22 36.73
C SER A 32 -5.86 8.94 36.58
N ILE A 33 -6.49 8.86 35.42
CA ILE A 33 -7.84 9.40 35.17
C ILE A 33 -8.88 8.65 36.00
N ILE A 34 -8.83 7.31 36.03
CA ILE A 34 -9.76 6.49 36.82
C ILE A 34 -9.61 6.75 38.33
N GLU A 35 -8.38 6.92 38.83
CA GLU A 35 -8.13 7.29 40.23
C GLU A 35 -8.82 8.62 40.59
N GLN A 36 -8.77 9.61 39.70
CA GLN A 36 -9.48 10.89 39.87
C GLN A 36 -11.01 10.73 39.78
N ILE A 37 -11.51 9.84 38.92
CA ILE A 37 -12.95 9.53 38.84
C ILE A 37 -13.45 8.91 40.16
N LYS A 38 -12.63 8.04 40.76
CA LYS A 38 -12.93 7.36 42.05
C LYS A 38 -12.91 8.33 43.24
N ASP A 39 -12.19 9.45 43.14
CA ASP A 39 -12.15 10.51 44.16
C ASP A 39 -13.22 11.59 43.89
N VAL A 40 -14.36 11.49 44.57
CA VAL A 40 -15.53 12.37 44.35
C VAL A 40 -15.27 13.86 44.60
N GLU A 41 -14.26 14.19 45.41
CA GLU A 41 -13.88 15.58 45.72
C GLU A 41 -12.74 16.09 44.82
N ASN A 42 -12.31 15.31 43.82
CA ASN A 42 -11.22 15.70 42.95
C ASN A 42 -11.62 16.87 42.03
N GLU A 43 -10.82 17.93 42.02
CA GLU A 43 -11.08 19.13 41.21
C GLU A 43 -11.13 18.86 39.69
N PHE A 44 -10.50 17.77 39.23
CA PHE A 44 -10.44 17.37 37.82
C PHE A 44 -11.43 16.27 37.44
N ARG A 45 -12.30 15.83 38.38
CA ARG A 45 -13.17 14.66 38.18
C ARG A 45 -14.06 14.76 36.95
N GLU A 46 -14.64 15.93 36.70
CA GLU A 46 -15.54 16.16 35.55
C GLU A 46 -14.82 16.00 34.21
N ASP A 47 -13.65 16.64 34.06
CA ASP A 47 -12.82 16.49 32.86
C ASP A 47 -12.35 15.04 32.68
N SER A 48 -11.97 14.37 33.77
CA SER A 48 -11.55 12.98 33.76
C SER A 48 -12.67 12.02 33.35
N LEU A 49 -13.91 12.25 33.81
CA LEU A 49 -15.09 11.53 33.31
C LEU A 49 -15.28 11.75 31.80
N ASN A 50 -15.20 12.99 31.32
CA ASN A 50 -15.32 13.30 29.90
C ASN A 50 -14.23 12.62 29.06
N PHE A 51 -12.97 12.65 29.51
CA PHE A 51 -11.88 11.96 28.83
C PHE A 51 -12.08 10.45 28.80
N PHE A 52 -12.49 9.84 29.92
CA PHE A 52 -12.76 8.41 30.00
C PHE A 52 -13.88 7.98 29.04
N ILE A 53 -14.98 8.73 28.98
CA ILE A 53 -16.15 8.40 28.16
C ILE A 53 -15.85 8.61 26.67
N TYR A 54 -15.33 9.79 26.30
CA TYR A 54 -15.31 10.27 24.91
C TYR A 54 -13.93 10.29 24.24
N ASN A 55 -12.84 10.10 24.98
CA ASN A 55 -11.49 10.32 24.45
C ASN A 55 -10.51 9.16 24.64
N VAL A 56 -11.00 7.96 24.95
CA VAL A 56 -10.18 6.74 25.02
C VAL A 56 -10.31 5.95 23.72
N LEU A 57 -9.18 5.62 23.09
CA LEU A 57 -9.19 4.80 21.88
C LEU A 57 -9.59 3.35 22.20
N PRO A 58 -10.49 2.73 21.41
CA PRO A 58 -10.88 1.34 21.56
C PRO A 58 -9.80 0.40 20.97
N GLY A 59 -10.16 -0.86 20.72
CA GLY A 59 -9.25 -1.80 20.07
C GLY A 59 -8.24 -2.44 21.02
N THR A 60 -7.01 -2.65 20.58
CA THR A 60 -5.95 -3.32 21.36
C THR A 60 -5.00 -2.37 22.10
N THR A 61 -5.38 -1.10 22.24
CA THR A 61 -4.57 -0.15 23.02
C THR A 61 -4.50 -0.56 24.50
N SER A 62 -3.41 -0.17 25.17
CA SER A 62 -3.24 -0.43 26.60
C SER A 62 -4.31 0.30 27.44
N ALA A 63 -4.75 1.50 27.00
CA ALA A 63 -5.87 2.21 27.60
C ALA A 63 -7.21 1.47 27.41
N ALA A 64 -7.47 0.88 26.24
CA ALA A 64 -8.68 0.07 26.04
C ALA A 64 -8.78 -1.10 27.04
N SER A 65 -7.66 -1.73 27.37
CA SER A 65 -7.64 -2.80 28.37
C SER A 65 -8.06 -2.32 29.76
N VAL A 66 -7.50 -1.19 30.21
CA VAL A 66 -7.83 -0.58 31.50
C VAL A 66 -9.29 -0.08 31.52
N LYS A 67 -9.77 0.52 30.42
CA LYS A 67 -11.17 0.95 30.28
C LYS A 67 -12.13 -0.24 30.39
N ALA A 68 -11.88 -1.33 29.66
CA ALA A 68 -12.76 -2.50 29.66
C ALA A 68 -12.87 -3.14 31.05
N GLU A 69 -11.75 -3.31 31.76
CA GLU A 69 -11.77 -3.89 33.11
C GLU A 69 -12.46 -2.97 34.13
N PHE A 70 -12.30 -1.64 34.04
CA PHE A 70 -13.04 -0.73 34.92
C PHE A 70 -14.55 -0.73 34.64
N LEU A 71 -14.96 -0.84 33.37
CA LEU A 71 -16.38 -1.02 33.02
C LEU A 71 -16.93 -2.36 33.54
N LYS A 72 -16.10 -3.42 33.60
CA LYS A 72 -16.46 -4.69 34.22
C LYS A 72 -16.71 -4.55 35.73
N GLU A 73 -15.86 -3.82 36.45
CA GLU A 73 -16.06 -3.53 37.88
C GLU A 73 -17.43 -2.87 38.13
N ILE A 74 -17.82 -1.93 37.26
CA ILE A 74 -19.12 -1.25 37.34
C ILE A 74 -20.29 -2.20 37.08
N ILE A 75 -20.16 -3.08 36.08
CA ILE A 75 -21.21 -4.05 35.73
C ILE A 75 -21.42 -5.08 36.85
N LEU A 76 -20.34 -5.54 37.48
CA LEU A 76 -20.39 -6.50 38.60
C LEU A 76 -20.86 -5.85 39.90
N GLY A 77 -20.89 -4.52 39.97
CA GLY A 77 -21.22 -3.77 41.18
C GLY A 77 -20.07 -3.67 42.19
N ASP A 78 -18.85 -4.03 41.78
CA ASP A 78 -17.62 -3.87 42.58
C ASP A 78 -17.30 -2.39 42.81
N PHE A 79 -17.69 -1.53 41.87
CA PHE A 79 -17.63 -0.08 42.00
C PHE A 79 -18.91 0.58 41.45
N VAL A 80 -19.39 1.64 42.10
CA VAL A 80 -20.65 2.31 41.72
C VAL A 80 -20.38 3.77 41.39
N LEU A 81 -20.91 4.21 40.25
CA LEU A 81 -20.88 5.60 39.77
C LEU A 81 -22.27 6.04 39.36
N ASP A 82 -22.62 7.29 39.65
CA ASP A 82 -23.88 7.89 39.21
C ASP A 82 -23.85 8.18 37.69
N GLU A 83 -22.67 8.56 37.17
CA GLU A 83 -22.49 8.96 35.78
C GLU A 83 -22.34 7.77 34.82
N ILE A 84 -21.93 6.61 35.33
CA ILE A 84 -21.75 5.38 34.54
C ILE A 84 -22.52 4.25 35.20
N THR A 85 -23.78 4.11 34.79
CA THR A 85 -24.62 2.98 35.19
C THR A 85 -24.17 1.67 34.52
N PRO A 86 -24.52 0.49 35.06
CA PRO A 86 -24.22 -0.79 34.39
C PRO A 86 -24.71 -0.85 32.93
N THR A 87 -25.90 -0.32 32.64
CA THR A 87 -26.44 -0.23 31.28
C THR A 87 -25.54 0.61 30.37
N PHE A 88 -25.09 1.77 30.85
CA PHE A 88 -24.18 2.62 30.09
C PHE A 88 -22.79 2.00 29.94
N ALA A 89 -22.32 1.25 30.93
CA ALA A 89 -21.06 0.50 30.82
C ALA A 89 -21.12 -0.56 29.71
N TYR A 90 -22.24 -1.29 29.57
CA TYR A 90 -22.46 -2.19 28.43
C TYR A 90 -22.48 -1.46 27.08
N GLU A 91 -23.09 -0.27 27.03
CA GLU A 91 -23.08 0.57 25.82
C GLU A 91 -21.64 0.96 25.45
N LEU A 92 -20.84 1.45 26.41
CA LEU A 92 -19.44 1.80 26.19
C LEU A 92 -18.62 0.58 25.72
N LEU A 93 -18.78 -0.59 26.33
CA LEU A 93 -18.14 -1.84 25.87
C LEU A 93 -18.52 -2.19 24.43
N SER A 94 -19.79 -1.97 24.04
CA SER A 94 -20.27 -2.26 22.67
C SER A 94 -19.63 -1.37 21.60
N HIS A 95 -19.22 -0.15 21.98
CA HIS A 95 -18.54 0.80 21.10
C HIS A 95 -17.02 0.59 21.05
N MET A 96 -16.47 -0.26 21.92
CA MET A 96 -15.06 -0.67 21.86
C MET A 96 -14.76 -1.72 20.79
N LYS A 97 -15.81 -2.35 20.25
CA LYS A 97 -15.83 -3.21 19.04
C LYS A 97 -15.01 -4.52 19.05
N GLY A 98 -13.97 -4.65 19.88
CA GLY A 98 -13.07 -5.80 19.83
C GLY A 98 -12.06 -5.87 20.98
N GLY A 99 -11.30 -6.97 21.04
CA GLY A 99 -10.14 -7.10 21.91
C GLY A 99 -10.50 -7.17 23.40
N PRO A 100 -10.01 -6.26 24.26
CA PRO A 100 -10.30 -6.29 25.69
C PRO A 100 -11.80 -6.25 26.02
N SER A 101 -12.62 -5.55 25.21
CA SER A 101 -14.07 -5.53 25.45
C SER A 101 -14.70 -6.89 25.18
N ILE A 102 -14.24 -7.63 24.16
CA ILE A 102 -14.73 -9.00 23.86
C ILE A 102 -14.34 -9.96 24.96
N LYS A 103 -13.09 -9.87 25.45
CA LYS A 103 -12.66 -10.65 26.62
C LYS A 103 -13.57 -10.43 27.82
N VAL A 104 -13.83 -9.17 28.18
CA VAL A 104 -14.73 -8.80 29.29
C VAL A 104 -16.15 -9.29 29.05
N LEU A 105 -16.69 -9.08 27.85
CA LEU A 105 -18.05 -9.50 27.52
C LEU A 105 -18.18 -11.03 27.55
N LEU A 106 -17.17 -11.79 27.12
CA LEU A 106 -17.14 -13.25 27.24
C LEU A 106 -17.05 -13.70 28.70
N ASP A 107 -16.22 -13.04 29.52
CA ASP A 107 -16.16 -13.33 30.96
C ASP A 107 -17.53 -13.17 31.63
N LEU A 108 -18.27 -12.11 31.26
CA LEU A 108 -19.60 -11.83 31.78
C LEU A 108 -20.67 -12.78 31.22
N ALA A 109 -20.62 -13.08 29.90
CA ALA A 109 -21.60 -13.93 29.22
C ALA A 109 -21.50 -15.41 29.62
N LEU A 110 -20.29 -15.86 29.98
CA LEU A 110 -20.04 -17.24 30.41
C LEU A 110 -19.99 -17.38 31.95
N GLY A 111 -20.30 -16.32 32.69
CA GLY A 111 -20.34 -16.31 34.15
C GLY A 111 -21.64 -16.89 34.74
N ASP A 112 -21.71 -16.92 36.08
CA ASP A 112 -22.81 -17.58 36.82
C ASP A 112 -24.08 -16.71 36.97
N ASP A 113 -23.97 -15.38 36.90
CA ASP A 113 -25.13 -14.48 37.04
C ASP A 113 -25.92 -14.42 35.73
N ALA A 114 -27.12 -15.01 35.73
CA ALA A 114 -27.95 -15.14 34.54
C ALA A 114 -28.38 -13.79 33.93
N SER A 115 -28.56 -12.74 34.73
CA SER A 115 -28.98 -11.42 34.23
C SER A 115 -27.83 -10.69 33.55
N ILE A 116 -26.64 -10.74 34.17
CA ILE A 116 -25.41 -10.19 33.61
C ILE A 116 -25.03 -10.96 32.34
N ALA A 117 -25.11 -12.29 32.38
CA ALA A 117 -24.78 -13.17 31.26
C ALA A 117 -25.67 -12.89 30.04
N ALA A 118 -26.99 -12.80 30.23
CA ALA A 118 -27.93 -12.49 29.16
C ALA A 118 -27.69 -11.10 28.54
N THR A 119 -27.36 -10.10 29.37
CA THR A 119 -27.08 -8.73 28.88
C THR A 119 -25.77 -8.67 28.11
N ALA A 120 -24.71 -9.33 28.61
CA ALA A 120 -23.43 -9.44 27.92
C ALA A 120 -23.57 -10.19 26.59
N ALA A 121 -24.33 -11.29 26.57
CA ALA A 121 -24.63 -12.04 25.35
C ALA A 121 -25.33 -11.16 24.31
N LYS A 122 -26.32 -10.35 24.72
CA LYS A 122 -26.98 -9.39 23.81
C LYS A 122 -25.99 -8.41 23.17
N VAL A 123 -24.99 -7.94 23.91
CA VAL A 123 -23.92 -7.10 23.33
C VAL A 123 -23.05 -7.91 22.38
N LEU A 124 -22.57 -9.11 22.77
CA LEU A 124 -21.72 -9.97 21.94
C LEU A 124 -22.33 -10.33 20.59
N LYS A 125 -23.66 -10.50 20.52
CA LYS A 125 -24.40 -10.73 19.26
C LYS A 125 -24.28 -9.60 18.24
N THR A 126 -23.80 -8.43 18.65
CA THR A 126 -23.57 -7.26 17.78
C THR A 126 -22.11 -7.09 17.38
N GLN A 127 -21.21 -7.97 17.87
CA GLN A 127 -19.77 -7.86 17.69
C GLN A 127 -19.27 -8.88 16.68
N VAL A 128 -18.17 -8.53 15.98
CA VAL A 128 -17.61 -9.32 14.88
C VAL A 128 -16.11 -9.62 15.03
N PHE A 129 -15.39 -8.84 15.81
CA PHE A 129 -13.94 -9.03 16.03
C PHE A 129 -13.67 -10.07 17.12
N LEU A 130 -14.13 -11.30 16.87
CA LEU A 130 -13.79 -12.47 17.67
C LEU A 130 -12.68 -13.23 16.94
N TYR A 131 -11.56 -13.43 17.64
CA TYR A 131 -10.40 -14.15 17.10
C TYR A 131 -10.43 -15.63 17.52
N GLU A 132 -9.47 -16.41 17.04
CA GLU A 132 -9.38 -17.86 17.26
C GLU A 132 -9.54 -18.22 18.75
N ALA A 133 -8.81 -17.53 19.64
CA ALA A 133 -8.89 -17.77 21.09
C ALA A 133 -10.27 -17.46 21.68
N ASP A 134 -10.99 -16.47 21.16
CA ASP A 134 -12.34 -16.11 21.62
C ASP A 134 -13.37 -17.16 21.17
N VAL A 135 -13.25 -17.61 19.93
CA VAL A 135 -14.10 -18.64 19.34
C VAL A 135 -13.85 -20.00 20.01
N GLU A 136 -12.60 -20.35 20.32
CA GLU A 136 -12.25 -21.57 21.08
C GLU A 136 -12.86 -21.57 22.49
N ARG A 137 -12.91 -20.40 23.16
CA ARG A 137 -13.59 -20.27 24.45
C ARG A 137 -15.10 -20.53 24.33
N LEU A 138 -15.74 -20.01 23.28
CA LEU A 138 -17.15 -20.26 23.00
C LEU A 138 -17.42 -21.71 22.66
N GLU A 139 -16.59 -22.33 21.82
CA GLU A 139 -16.69 -23.74 21.45
C GLU A 139 -16.59 -24.63 22.69
N LYS A 140 -15.60 -24.39 23.55
CA LYS A 140 -15.44 -25.14 24.80
C LYS A 140 -16.66 -24.99 25.71
N ALA A 141 -17.14 -23.76 25.91
CA ALA A 141 -18.32 -23.52 26.74
C ALA A 141 -19.58 -24.20 26.16
N TYR A 142 -19.73 -24.21 24.83
CA TYR A 142 -20.79 -24.93 24.15
C TYR A 142 -20.70 -26.45 24.37
N GLN A 143 -19.51 -27.03 24.21
CA GLN A 143 -19.24 -28.45 24.47
C GLN A 143 -19.50 -28.84 25.93
N ASP A 144 -19.28 -27.92 26.87
CA ASP A 144 -19.60 -28.07 28.29
C ASP A 144 -21.11 -27.88 28.61
N GLY A 145 -21.94 -27.59 27.61
CA GLY A 145 -23.40 -27.48 27.73
C GLY A 145 -23.92 -26.09 28.11
N ASN A 146 -23.12 -25.03 27.97
CA ASN A 146 -23.55 -23.66 28.26
C ASN A 146 -24.59 -23.16 27.25
N ALA A 147 -25.79 -22.81 27.73
CA ALA A 147 -26.90 -22.36 26.89
C ALA A 147 -26.64 -21.00 26.20
N ILE A 148 -25.90 -20.09 26.86
CA ILE A 148 -25.54 -18.78 26.28
C ILE A 148 -24.53 -18.97 25.15
N ALA A 149 -23.54 -19.85 25.32
CA ALA A 149 -22.57 -20.16 24.26
C ALA A 149 -23.28 -20.72 23.02
N LYS A 150 -24.24 -21.62 23.20
CA LYS A 150 -25.09 -22.12 22.12
C LYS A 150 -25.87 -20.98 21.44
N GLU A 151 -26.53 -20.13 22.22
CA GLU A 151 -27.31 -18.99 21.72
C GLU A 151 -26.45 -17.99 20.93
N LEU A 152 -25.21 -17.76 21.35
CA LEU A 152 -24.24 -16.92 20.65
C LEU A 152 -23.82 -17.53 19.31
N LEU A 153 -23.47 -18.82 19.30
CA LEU A 153 -23.11 -19.53 18.07
C LEU A 153 -24.28 -19.53 17.06
N GLU A 154 -25.51 -19.79 17.51
CA GLU A 154 -26.70 -19.73 16.65
C GLU A 154 -26.91 -18.31 16.07
N SER A 155 -26.74 -17.27 16.90
CA SER A 155 -26.79 -15.87 16.45
C SER A 155 -25.72 -15.52 15.42
N TYR A 156 -24.51 -16.08 15.56
CA TYR A 156 -23.43 -15.90 14.61
C TYR A 156 -23.64 -16.67 13.30
N VAL A 157 -24.27 -17.85 13.32
CA VAL A 157 -24.70 -18.57 12.10
C VAL A 157 -25.71 -17.74 11.29
N GLU A 158 -26.65 -17.09 11.96
CA GLU A 158 -27.64 -16.19 11.33
C GLU A 158 -27.08 -14.78 11.05
N ALA A 159 -25.82 -14.53 11.42
CA ALA A 159 -25.14 -13.24 11.31
C ALA A 159 -26.00 -12.06 11.83
N GLU A 160 -26.59 -12.20 13.03
CA GLU A 160 -27.48 -11.17 13.60
C GLU A 160 -26.80 -9.80 13.73
N PHE A 161 -25.49 -9.76 13.96
CA PHE A 161 -24.69 -8.53 13.97
C PHE A 161 -24.77 -7.73 12.66
N PHE A 162 -25.13 -8.37 11.54
CA PHE A 162 -25.30 -7.75 10.23
C PHE A 162 -26.78 -7.64 9.84
N THR A 163 -27.56 -8.71 9.99
CA THR A 163 -28.97 -8.73 9.55
C THR A 163 -29.88 -7.81 10.37
N LYS A 164 -29.47 -7.45 11.60
CA LYS A 164 -30.18 -6.48 12.45
C LYS A 164 -29.73 -5.03 12.24
N LEU A 165 -28.73 -4.77 11.39
CA LEU A 165 -28.34 -3.39 11.05
C LEU A 165 -29.45 -2.69 10.26
N PRO A 166 -29.59 -1.36 10.37
CA PRO A 166 -30.48 -0.59 9.51
C PRO A 166 -30.19 -0.83 8.02
N GLU A 167 -31.22 -0.73 7.19
CA GLU A 167 -31.04 -0.72 5.73
C GLU A 167 -30.32 0.56 5.28
N VAL A 168 -29.62 0.49 4.15
CA VAL A 168 -28.94 1.65 3.56
C VAL A 168 -29.97 2.70 3.16
N GLU A 169 -29.66 3.98 3.40
CA GLU A 169 -30.48 5.12 2.98
C GLU A 169 -30.82 5.04 1.48
N GLU A 170 -32.11 5.13 1.14
CA GLU A 170 -32.56 5.08 -0.27
C GLU A 170 -32.05 6.31 -1.04
N GLU A 171 -32.07 7.49 -0.41
CA GLU A 171 -31.59 8.75 -0.98
C GLU A 171 -30.51 9.38 -0.10
N ILE A 172 -29.32 9.56 -0.67
CA ILE A 172 -28.20 10.26 -0.03
C ILE A 172 -28.03 11.61 -0.75
N LYS A 173 -28.33 12.70 -0.04
CA LYS A 173 -28.14 14.06 -0.57
C LYS A 173 -26.67 14.46 -0.46
N VAL A 174 -26.11 14.95 -1.56
CA VAL A 174 -24.72 15.40 -1.62
C VAL A 174 -24.61 16.81 -2.18
N VAL A 175 -23.55 17.51 -1.78
CA VAL A 175 -23.10 18.76 -2.39
C VAL A 175 -21.69 18.58 -2.94
N THR A 176 -21.44 19.03 -4.16
CA THR A 176 -20.15 18.86 -4.83
C THR A 176 -19.09 19.84 -4.31
N PHE A 177 -17.84 19.39 -4.25
CA PHE A 177 -16.67 20.23 -4.03
C PHE A 177 -15.53 19.77 -4.94
N ILE A 178 -15.10 20.62 -5.87
CA ILE A 178 -14.00 20.32 -6.78
C ILE A 178 -12.68 20.52 -6.03
N ALA A 179 -11.96 19.43 -5.76
CA ALA A 179 -10.67 19.47 -5.10
C ALA A 179 -9.51 19.81 -6.05
N GLY A 180 -9.71 19.68 -7.36
CA GLY A 180 -8.70 19.95 -8.37
C GLY A 180 -9.17 19.55 -9.78
N VAL A 181 -8.47 20.07 -10.78
CA VAL A 181 -8.66 19.72 -12.20
C VAL A 181 -7.50 18.85 -12.68
N GLY A 182 -7.81 17.75 -13.36
CA GLY A 182 -6.85 16.70 -13.71
C GLY A 182 -6.81 15.60 -12.64
N ASP A 183 -5.82 14.71 -12.76
CA ASP A 183 -5.65 13.61 -11.79
C ASP A 183 -5.29 14.17 -10.41
N ILE A 184 -6.05 13.77 -9.39
CA ILE A 184 -5.77 14.12 -8.00
C ILE A 184 -4.96 12.99 -7.37
N SER A 185 -3.71 13.28 -7.03
CA SER A 185 -2.85 12.33 -6.34
C SER A 185 -3.20 12.21 -4.86
N THR A 186 -2.83 11.08 -4.25
CA THR A 186 -2.94 10.94 -2.78
C THR A 186 -2.01 11.89 -2.01
N ASP A 187 -1.02 12.52 -2.66
CA ASP A 187 -0.20 13.57 -2.06
C ASP A 187 -0.99 14.88 -1.87
N LEU A 188 -1.95 15.24 -2.73
CA LEU A 188 -2.83 16.41 -2.50
C LEU A 188 -3.69 16.23 -1.24
N LEU A 189 -4.13 14.99 -0.98
CA LEU A 189 -4.99 14.65 0.15
C LEU A 189 -4.18 14.40 1.44
N SER A 190 -2.94 13.93 1.31
CA SER A 190 -2.05 13.56 2.42
C SER A 190 -0.58 13.63 1.94
N PRO A 191 0.09 14.79 2.03
CA PRO A 191 1.44 14.97 1.51
C PRO A 191 2.48 14.07 2.19
N GLY A 192 3.49 13.64 1.42
CA GLY A 192 4.56 12.77 1.93
C GLY A 192 5.43 13.39 3.04
N ALA A 193 5.62 14.71 3.02
CA ALA A 193 6.36 15.45 4.05
C ALA A 193 5.69 15.38 5.44
N ASP A 194 4.37 15.18 5.46
CA ASP A 194 3.56 15.10 6.67
C ASP A 194 3.35 13.64 7.13
N ALA A 195 4.08 12.67 6.57
CA ALA A 195 3.92 11.25 6.91
C ALA A 195 4.08 10.96 8.41
N HIS A 196 4.92 11.75 9.10
CA HIS A 196 5.17 11.64 10.53
C HIS A 196 3.94 11.89 11.42
N SER A 197 2.94 12.64 10.93
CA SER A 197 1.73 12.98 11.70
C SER A 197 0.55 12.06 11.44
N ARG A 198 0.66 11.10 10.50
CA ARG A 198 -0.47 10.26 10.03
C ARG A 198 -1.23 9.52 11.14
N SER A 199 -0.56 9.16 12.23
CA SER A 199 -1.18 8.50 13.36
C SER A 199 -2.04 9.45 14.22
N ASP A 200 -1.78 10.75 14.18
CA ASP A 200 -2.64 11.77 14.75
C ASP A 200 -3.57 12.29 13.65
N ARG A 201 -4.73 11.65 13.49
CA ARG A 201 -5.66 11.93 12.38
C ARG A 201 -6.07 13.39 12.31
N GLN A 202 -6.30 14.05 13.45
CA GLN A 202 -6.71 15.44 13.47
C GLN A 202 -5.58 16.38 13.06
N LEU A 203 -4.37 16.18 13.60
CA LEU A 203 -3.19 16.95 13.21
C LEU A 203 -2.88 16.72 11.72
N HIS A 204 -2.90 15.47 11.27
CA HIS A 204 -2.66 15.13 9.87
C HIS A 204 -3.75 15.71 8.96
N GLY A 205 -5.01 15.77 9.41
CA GLY A 205 -6.08 16.40 8.65
C GLY A 205 -5.79 17.83 8.19
N GLN A 206 -4.96 18.57 8.94
CA GLN A 206 -4.58 19.96 8.60
C GLN A 206 -3.78 20.08 7.29
N CYS A 207 -3.17 19.00 6.79
CA CYS A 207 -2.39 18.99 5.56
C CYS A 207 -3.21 18.75 4.28
N MET A 208 -4.51 18.41 4.40
CA MET A 208 -5.39 18.20 3.24
C MET A 208 -5.39 19.44 2.33
N PHE A 209 -5.37 19.22 1.01
CA PHE A 209 -5.13 20.26 -0.01
C PHE A 209 -3.73 20.90 0.08
N GLU A 210 -2.71 20.13 0.42
CA GLU A 210 -1.32 20.63 0.61
C GLU A 210 -1.22 21.85 1.55
N HIS A 211 -1.97 21.81 2.66
CA HIS A 211 -2.08 22.92 3.63
C HIS A 211 -2.74 24.20 3.08
N ASN A 212 -3.45 24.15 1.95
CA ASN A 212 -4.19 25.30 1.41
C ASN A 212 -5.38 25.65 2.32
N LYS A 213 -5.19 26.67 3.17
CA LYS A 213 -6.20 27.13 4.12
C LYS A 213 -7.41 27.77 3.46
N ASP A 214 -7.26 28.39 2.29
CA ASP A 214 -8.39 29.00 1.58
C ASP A 214 -9.35 27.93 1.09
N MET A 215 -8.83 26.85 0.48
CA MET A 215 -9.65 25.70 0.08
C MET A 215 -10.27 24.96 1.26
N GLN A 216 -9.55 24.82 2.37
CA GLN A 216 -10.11 24.24 3.60
C GLN A 216 -11.28 25.09 4.13
N ASN A 217 -11.15 26.41 4.12
CA ASN A 217 -12.20 27.33 4.55
C ASN A 217 -13.41 27.30 3.60
N GLU A 218 -13.18 27.22 2.29
CA GLU A 218 -14.24 27.09 1.29
C GLU A 218 -15.04 25.79 1.50
N LEU A 219 -14.35 24.67 1.74
CA LEU A 219 -14.99 23.39 2.07
C LEU A 219 -15.87 23.50 3.32
N LEU A 220 -15.34 24.10 4.39
CA LEU A 220 -16.08 24.30 5.64
C LEU A 220 -17.30 25.22 5.45
N GLU A 221 -17.20 26.22 4.57
CA GLU A 221 -18.31 27.11 4.26
C GLU A 221 -19.42 26.39 3.48
N ILE A 222 -19.06 25.55 2.51
CA ILE A 222 -20.01 24.67 1.80
C ILE A 222 -20.73 23.74 2.79
N GLN A 223 -20.03 23.16 3.76
CA GLN A 223 -20.65 22.33 4.79
C GLN A 223 -21.64 23.10 5.67
N LYS A 224 -21.31 24.33 6.06
CA LYS A 224 -22.21 25.19 6.85
C LYS A 224 -23.46 25.59 6.07
N GLN A 225 -23.34 25.81 4.76
CA GLN A 225 -24.46 26.15 3.88
C GLN A 225 -25.37 24.95 3.61
N HIS A 226 -24.85 23.72 3.73
CA HIS A 226 -25.57 22.48 3.45
C HIS A 226 -25.46 21.44 4.59
N PRO A 227 -25.93 21.75 5.80
CA PRO A 227 -25.75 20.88 6.98
C PRO A 227 -26.51 19.54 6.90
N ASP A 228 -27.49 19.44 5.99
CA ASP A 228 -28.29 18.24 5.73
C ASP A 228 -27.72 17.35 4.61
N LYS A 229 -26.53 17.67 4.07
CA LYS A 229 -25.94 16.99 2.90
C LYS A 229 -24.50 16.57 3.19
N ARG A 230 -24.08 15.48 2.56
CA ARG A 230 -22.67 15.05 2.57
C ARG A 230 -21.90 15.80 1.49
N VAL A 231 -20.63 16.09 1.71
CA VAL A 231 -19.79 16.64 0.64
C VAL A 231 -19.30 15.50 -0.25
N MET A 232 -19.45 15.65 -1.56
CA MET A 232 -18.83 14.81 -2.57
C MET A 232 -17.57 15.51 -3.09
N LEU A 233 -16.40 14.95 -2.77
CA LEU A 233 -15.10 15.50 -3.19
C LEU A 233 -14.74 15.03 -4.61
N ILE A 234 -14.40 15.94 -5.52
CA ILE A 234 -14.31 15.66 -6.96
C ILE A 234 -12.93 15.98 -7.55
N ALA A 235 -12.41 15.04 -8.36
CA ALA A 235 -11.35 15.27 -9.34
C ALA A 235 -11.98 15.57 -10.71
N GLU A 236 -12.02 16.83 -11.11
CA GLU A 236 -12.69 17.25 -12.34
C GLU A 236 -11.75 17.08 -13.54
N LYS A 237 -12.25 16.51 -14.65
CA LYS A 237 -11.45 16.11 -15.82
C LYS A 237 -10.28 15.16 -15.50
N GLY A 238 -10.36 14.42 -14.40
CA GLY A 238 -9.32 13.46 -14.01
C GLY A 238 -9.81 12.33 -13.14
N THR A 239 -8.84 11.57 -12.64
CA THR A 239 -9.00 10.39 -11.80
C THR A 239 -8.69 10.76 -10.35
N MET A 240 -9.54 10.33 -9.42
CA MET A 240 -9.31 10.56 -7.99
C MET A 240 -8.38 9.50 -7.39
N GLY A 241 -7.40 9.94 -6.60
CA GLY A 241 -6.57 9.09 -5.74
C GLY A 241 -5.43 8.36 -6.47
N VAL A 242 -4.81 8.96 -7.49
CA VAL A 242 -3.66 8.36 -8.17
C VAL A 242 -2.40 8.33 -7.28
N GLY A 243 -1.50 7.39 -7.53
CA GLY A 243 -0.20 7.31 -6.84
C GLY A 243 -0.17 6.35 -5.64
N SER A 244 0.25 6.86 -4.47
CA SER A 244 0.57 6.03 -3.28
C SER A 244 -0.66 5.40 -2.63
N SER A 245 -0.49 4.19 -2.08
CA SER A 245 -1.52 3.42 -1.34
C SER A 245 -1.81 3.92 0.08
N ARG A 246 -1.38 5.12 0.44
CA ARG A 246 -1.49 5.65 1.81
C ARG A 246 -2.96 5.80 2.24
N MET A 247 -3.34 5.09 3.31
CA MET A 247 -4.70 5.16 3.85
C MET A 247 -5.05 6.56 4.42
N SER A 248 -4.03 7.32 4.83
CA SER A 248 -4.18 8.70 5.31
C SER A 248 -4.89 9.63 4.33
N GLY A 249 -4.81 9.37 3.02
CA GLY A 249 -5.56 10.12 2.02
C GLY A 249 -7.08 9.96 2.21
N VAL A 250 -7.57 8.72 2.36
CA VAL A 250 -8.98 8.46 2.64
C VAL A 250 -9.36 8.85 4.06
N ASN A 251 -8.48 8.65 5.06
CA ASN A 251 -8.75 9.09 6.43
C ASN A 251 -8.94 10.60 6.51
N ASN A 252 -8.15 11.40 5.79
CA ASN A 252 -8.36 12.85 5.71
C ASN A 252 -9.70 13.17 5.03
N VAL A 253 -10.02 12.54 3.89
CA VAL A 253 -11.32 12.75 3.24
C VAL A 253 -12.47 12.39 4.19
N ALA A 254 -12.43 11.24 4.86
CA ALA A 254 -13.45 10.82 5.82
C ALA A 254 -13.53 11.78 7.02
N LEU A 255 -12.40 12.22 7.57
CA LEU A 255 -12.37 13.18 8.68
C LEU A 255 -13.05 14.49 8.30
N TRP A 256 -12.79 14.99 7.09
CA TRP A 256 -13.31 16.30 6.65
C TRP A 256 -14.72 16.22 6.08
N THR A 257 -15.11 15.15 5.37
CA THR A 257 -16.38 15.09 4.62
C THR A 257 -17.31 13.96 5.03
N GLY A 258 -16.83 13.00 5.84
CA GLY A 258 -17.59 11.86 6.33
C GLY A 258 -18.39 12.16 7.60
N ILE A 259 -18.91 11.11 8.22
CA ILE A 259 -19.70 11.17 9.45
C ILE A 259 -18.99 10.44 10.61
N PRO A 260 -19.12 10.89 11.87
CA PRO A 260 -18.54 10.18 13.01
C PRO A 260 -19.04 8.73 13.10
N SER A 261 -18.12 7.78 13.30
CA SER A 261 -18.45 6.36 13.43
C SER A 261 -19.07 5.99 14.79
N SER A 262 -18.75 6.75 15.83
CA SER A 262 -19.25 6.58 17.19
C SER A 262 -19.23 7.92 17.92
N PRO A 263 -20.19 8.19 18.81
CA PRO A 263 -20.12 9.36 19.68
C PRO A 263 -19.00 9.25 20.74
N TYR A 264 -18.47 8.05 21.00
CA TYR A 264 -17.49 7.78 22.06
C TYR A 264 -16.06 7.55 21.55
N VAL A 265 -15.86 7.53 20.23
CA VAL A 265 -14.57 7.28 19.60
C VAL A 265 -14.16 8.49 18.76
N PRO A 266 -13.13 9.24 19.17
CA PRO A 266 -12.80 10.51 18.56
C PRO A 266 -12.05 10.33 17.22
N PHE A 267 -12.28 11.26 16.28
CA PHE A 267 -11.57 11.38 14.99
C PHE A 267 -11.59 10.15 14.08
N ILE A 268 -12.60 9.27 14.24
CA ILE A 268 -12.86 8.16 13.33
C ILE A 268 -14.18 8.42 12.63
N ASN A 269 -14.08 8.87 11.38
CA ASN A 269 -15.21 9.12 10.51
C ASN A 269 -15.30 8.06 9.42
N ILE A 270 -16.52 7.84 8.93
CA ILE A 270 -16.88 6.85 7.91
C ILE A 270 -17.78 7.48 6.83
N ALA A 271 -18.13 6.68 5.83
CA ALA A 271 -19.02 7.02 4.73
C ALA A 271 -18.66 8.27 3.91
N PRO A 272 -17.38 8.51 3.54
CA PRO A 272 -17.03 9.58 2.61
C PRO A 272 -17.64 9.35 1.23
N VAL A 273 -17.94 10.43 0.50
CA VAL A 273 -18.37 10.36 -0.91
C VAL A 273 -17.31 11.04 -1.77
N ILE A 274 -16.77 10.31 -2.74
CA ILE A 274 -15.77 10.84 -3.67
C ILE A 274 -16.17 10.55 -5.11
N ALA A 275 -15.67 11.37 -6.02
CA ALA A 275 -15.90 11.19 -7.44
C ALA A 275 -14.72 11.65 -8.29
N GLY A 276 -14.61 11.11 -9.49
CA GLY A 276 -13.71 11.60 -10.53
C GLY A 276 -14.39 11.55 -11.87
N THR A 277 -14.08 12.49 -12.76
CA THR A 277 -14.56 12.45 -14.15
C THR A 277 -14.18 11.15 -14.83
N ASN A 278 -12.96 10.67 -14.60
CA ASN A 278 -12.40 9.43 -15.16
C ASN A 278 -12.41 8.28 -14.14
N GLY A 279 -13.21 8.39 -13.07
CA GLY A 279 -13.29 7.40 -12.01
C GLY A 279 -12.28 7.58 -10.88
N ILE A 280 -12.09 6.49 -10.12
CA ILE A 280 -11.26 6.43 -8.92
C ILE A 280 -10.16 5.39 -9.16
N SER A 281 -8.93 5.66 -8.70
CA SER A 281 -7.86 4.67 -8.80
C SER A 281 -8.22 3.38 -8.03
N PRO A 282 -7.85 2.18 -8.51
CA PRO A 282 -8.32 0.92 -7.92
C PRO A 282 -7.95 0.73 -6.45
N ILE A 283 -6.73 1.11 -6.04
CA ILE A 283 -6.28 0.98 -4.63
C ILE A 283 -7.09 1.95 -3.75
N PHE A 284 -7.22 3.21 -4.19
CA PHE A 284 -7.95 4.22 -3.44
C PHE A 284 -9.43 3.86 -3.28
N LEU A 285 -10.04 3.27 -4.31
CA LEU A 285 -11.42 2.78 -4.25
C LEU A 285 -11.62 1.64 -3.23
N THR A 286 -10.65 0.73 -3.11
CA THR A 286 -10.65 -0.30 -2.06
C THR A 286 -10.63 0.35 -0.67
N THR A 287 -9.76 1.34 -0.46
CA THR A 287 -9.66 2.08 0.80
C THR A 287 -10.94 2.86 1.13
N VAL A 288 -11.64 3.39 0.13
CA VAL A 288 -12.97 4.01 0.34
C VAL A 288 -13.96 2.99 0.88
N GLY A 289 -13.96 1.77 0.34
CA GLY A 289 -14.79 0.66 0.82
C GLY A 289 -14.49 0.23 2.26
N VAL A 290 -13.23 0.33 2.71
CA VAL A 290 -12.85 0.11 4.12
C VAL A 290 -13.63 1.03 5.06
N THR A 291 -13.82 2.29 4.68
CA THR A 291 -14.55 3.29 5.46
C THR A 291 -16.07 3.30 5.19
N GLY A 292 -16.60 2.35 4.43
CA GLY A 292 -18.02 2.32 4.04
C GLY A 292 -18.42 3.48 3.10
N GLY A 293 -17.45 4.08 2.41
CA GLY A 293 -17.66 5.21 1.51
C GLY A 293 -18.16 4.82 0.11
N ILE A 294 -18.51 5.84 -0.67
CA ILE A 294 -19.02 5.70 -2.04
C ILE A 294 -18.04 6.40 -3.01
N GLY A 295 -17.51 5.64 -3.98
CA GLY A 295 -16.68 6.17 -5.06
C GLY A 295 -17.40 6.12 -6.40
N ILE A 296 -17.58 7.28 -7.04
CA ILE A 296 -18.36 7.44 -8.27
C ILE A 296 -17.46 7.78 -9.46
N ASP A 297 -17.64 7.04 -10.55
CA ASP A 297 -17.12 7.40 -11.86
C ASP A 297 -18.14 8.29 -12.59
N LEU A 298 -17.86 9.60 -12.67
CA LEU A 298 -18.82 10.58 -13.18
C LEU A 298 -18.99 10.46 -14.69
N LYS A 299 -17.92 10.30 -15.48
CA LYS A 299 -17.95 10.47 -16.95
C LYS A 299 -18.81 11.66 -17.39
N ASN A 300 -18.72 12.78 -16.65
CA ASN A 300 -19.42 14.02 -16.97
C ASN A 300 -18.82 14.73 -18.19
N TRP A 301 -17.68 14.23 -18.69
CA TRP A 301 -17.04 14.63 -19.94
C TRP A 301 -16.94 13.44 -20.88
N VAL A 302 -17.30 13.65 -22.15
CA VAL A 302 -17.33 12.58 -23.16
C VAL A 302 -16.58 12.99 -24.42
N LYS A 303 -15.71 12.09 -24.90
CA LYS A 303 -15.01 12.25 -26.19
C LYS A 303 -16.03 12.36 -27.32
N GLN A 304 -15.88 13.38 -28.14
CA GLN A 304 -16.72 13.57 -29.33
C GLN A 304 -16.26 12.62 -30.45
N LYS A 305 -17.23 12.13 -31.21
CA LYS A 305 -17.00 11.27 -32.38
C LYS A 305 -17.55 11.92 -33.64
N ASP A 306 -16.88 11.70 -34.77
CA ASP A 306 -17.38 12.10 -36.08
C ASP A 306 -18.44 11.11 -36.61
N GLU A 307 -18.95 11.38 -37.81
CA GLU A 307 -19.98 10.57 -38.47
C GLU A 307 -19.50 9.13 -38.78
N ASP A 308 -18.20 8.92 -38.90
CA ASP A 308 -17.55 7.63 -39.15
C ASP A 308 -17.22 6.87 -37.85
N GLY A 309 -17.48 7.48 -36.68
CA GLY A 309 -17.25 6.90 -35.36
C GLY A 309 -15.82 7.05 -34.83
N ASN A 310 -14.97 7.81 -35.55
CA ASN A 310 -13.62 8.16 -35.11
C ASN A 310 -13.67 9.26 -34.07
N THR A 311 -12.68 9.30 -33.18
CA THR A 311 -12.60 10.36 -32.17
C THR A 311 -12.22 11.67 -32.85
N ILE A 312 -13.01 12.73 -32.62
CA ILE A 312 -12.67 14.07 -33.09
C ILE A 312 -11.46 14.54 -32.26
N VAL A 313 -10.38 14.89 -32.94
CA VAL A 313 -9.16 15.39 -32.32
C VAL A 313 -8.93 16.87 -32.63
N ASN A 314 -8.25 17.60 -31.74
CA ASN A 314 -7.80 18.97 -31.95
C ASN A 314 -6.50 18.99 -32.80
N GLU A 315 -5.92 20.18 -33.02
CA GLU A 315 -4.68 20.35 -33.81
C GLU A 315 -3.47 19.58 -33.23
N ASP A 316 -3.49 19.29 -31.93
CA ASP A 316 -2.46 18.54 -31.21
C ASP A 316 -2.70 17.02 -31.22
N GLY A 317 -3.77 16.55 -31.87
CA GLY A 317 -4.16 15.15 -31.91
C GLY A 317 -4.96 14.66 -30.70
N ASP A 318 -5.45 15.58 -29.84
CA ASP A 318 -6.16 15.26 -28.61
C ASP A 318 -7.68 15.20 -28.77
N PRO A 319 -8.37 14.22 -28.14
CA PRO A 319 -9.82 14.11 -28.17
C PRO A 319 -10.54 15.38 -27.70
N VAL A 320 -11.45 15.90 -28.52
CA VAL A 320 -12.35 16.98 -28.14
C VAL A 320 -13.38 16.45 -27.13
N LEU A 321 -13.49 17.09 -25.97
CA LEU A 321 -14.40 16.70 -24.89
C LEU A 321 -15.62 17.63 -24.81
N LYS A 322 -16.81 17.06 -24.60
CA LYS A 322 -18.04 17.80 -24.29
C LYS A 322 -18.51 17.46 -22.87
N GLN A 323 -18.92 18.49 -22.13
CA GLN A 323 -19.54 18.32 -20.83
C GLN A 323 -21.01 17.94 -20.99
N GLU A 324 -21.42 16.82 -20.39
CA GLU A 324 -22.82 16.35 -20.44
C GLU A 324 -23.64 16.91 -19.26
N TYR A 325 -23.02 17.09 -18.10
CA TYR A 325 -23.63 17.73 -16.93
C TYR A 325 -22.57 18.38 -16.04
N SER A 326 -22.98 19.41 -15.28
CA SER A 326 -22.07 20.14 -14.40
C SER A 326 -21.98 19.50 -13.00
N VAL A 327 -20.79 19.58 -12.41
CA VAL A 327 -20.48 19.20 -11.02
C VAL A 327 -19.71 20.32 -10.31
N GLU A 328 -19.89 21.56 -10.75
CA GLU A 328 -19.32 22.77 -10.13
C GLU A 328 -19.53 22.78 -8.61
N THR A 329 -18.54 23.26 -7.85
CA THR A 329 -18.63 23.36 -6.38
C THR A 329 -19.94 24.03 -5.94
N GLY A 330 -20.65 23.40 -5.00
CA GLY A 330 -21.97 23.83 -4.53
C GLY A 330 -23.16 23.22 -5.27
N THR A 331 -22.94 22.40 -6.31
CA THR A 331 -24.03 21.68 -6.98
C THR A 331 -24.63 20.63 -6.05
N VAL A 332 -25.96 20.66 -5.86
CA VAL A 332 -26.68 19.68 -5.05
C VAL A 332 -27.13 18.51 -5.92
N LEU A 333 -26.77 17.30 -5.52
CA LEU A 333 -27.11 16.06 -6.21
C LEU A 333 -27.71 15.04 -5.24
N THR A 334 -28.38 14.02 -5.77
CA THR A 334 -28.93 12.90 -5.00
C THR A 334 -28.41 11.59 -5.54
N ILE A 335 -27.80 10.79 -4.68
CA ILE A 335 -27.46 9.39 -4.94
C ILE A 335 -28.66 8.54 -4.51
N ASN A 336 -29.30 7.85 -5.45
CA ASN A 336 -30.36 6.89 -5.12
C ASN A 336 -29.77 5.48 -5.12
N THR A 337 -29.73 4.84 -3.94
CA THR A 337 -29.07 3.55 -3.75
C THR A 337 -29.87 2.37 -4.31
N LYS A 338 -31.18 2.55 -4.48
CA LYS A 338 -32.10 1.53 -4.96
C LYS A 338 -32.22 1.50 -6.48
N THR A 339 -32.40 2.66 -7.11
CA THR A 339 -32.37 2.78 -8.58
C THR A 339 -30.94 2.79 -9.12
N LYS A 340 -29.95 3.01 -8.25
CA LYS A 340 -28.51 3.09 -8.56
C LYS A 340 -28.18 4.20 -9.55
N LYS A 341 -28.80 5.36 -9.34
CA LYS A 341 -28.68 6.55 -10.21
C LYS A 341 -28.23 7.77 -9.43
N LEU A 342 -27.57 8.69 -10.14
CA LEU A 342 -27.25 10.04 -9.68
C LEU A 342 -28.25 11.03 -10.31
N TYR A 343 -28.82 11.93 -9.50
CA TYR A 343 -29.82 12.91 -9.92
C TYR A 343 -29.39 14.35 -9.61
N ASN A 344 -29.88 15.29 -10.42
CA ASN A 344 -29.95 16.72 -10.09
C ASN A 344 -31.42 17.17 -10.14
N GLY A 345 -32.02 17.42 -8.97
CA GLY A 345 -33.47 17.53 -8.84
C GLY A 345 -34.14 16.25 -9.34
N ASP A 346 -35.08 16.38 -10.28
CA ASP A 346 -35.79 15.24 -10.90
C ASP A 346 -35.06 14.69 -12.14
N THR A 347 -33.93 15.27 -12.53
CA THR A 347 -33.19 14.87 -13.74
C THR A 347 -32.20 13.76 -13.42
N GLU A 348 -32.37 12.57 -14.02
CA GLU A 348 -31.36 11.51 -13.98
C GLU A 348 -30.13 11.98 -14.77
N LEU A 349 -28.98 12.02 -14.09
CA LEU A 349 -27.71 12.36 -14.72
C LEU A 349 -27.01 11.10 -15.24
N LYS A 350 -26.94 10.04 -14.41
CA LYS A 350 -26.12 8.88 -14.73
C LYS A 350 -26.44 7.62 -13.90
N ASP A 351 -26.18 6.46 -14.51
CA ASP A 351 -26.04 5.17 -13.84
C ASP A 351 -24.74 5.04 -13.01
N ILE A 352 -24.89 4.71 -11.73
CA ILE A 352 -23.80 4.51 -10.77
C ILE A 352 -23.80 3.11 -10.18
N SER A 353 -24.35 2.12 -10.89
CA SER A 353 -24.47 0.74 -10.41
C SER A 353 -23.14 0.09 -10.03
N THR A 354 -22.04 0.50 -10.68
CA THR A 354 -20.67 0.07 -10.36
C THR A 354 -20.18 0.57 -9.00
N ALA A 355 -20.74 1.67 -8.49
CA ALA A 355 -20.49 2.19 -7.15
C ALA A 355 -21.34 1.47 -6.08
N LEU A 356 -22.37 0.73 -6.49
CA LEU A 356 -23.40 0.12 -5.63
C LEU A 356 -23.62 -1.36 -5.98
N THR A 357 -22.52 -2.10 -6.13
CA THR A 357 -22.57 -3.56 -6.25
C THR A 357 -23.12 -4.18 -4.95
N PRO A 358 -23.65 -5.42 -4.97
CA PRO A 358 -24.14 -6.06 -3.75
C PRO A 358 -23.14 -6.00 -2.59
N GLN A 359 -21.86 -6.30 -2.84
CA GLN A 359 -20.80 -6.27 -1.84
C GLN A 359 -20.52 -4.84 -1.32
N LYS A 360 -20.55 -3.83 -2.20
CA LYS A 360 -20.40 -2.43 -1.77
C LYS A 360 -21.57 -1.99 -0.90
N MET A 361 -22.79 -2.45 -1.18
CA MET A 361 -23.95 -2.21 -0.33
C MET A 361 -23.80 -2.86 1.04
N GLU A 362 -23.18 -4.05 1.15
CA GLU A 362 -22.83 -4.65 2.44
C GLU A 362 -21.87 -3.75 3.24
N PHE A 363 -20.84 -3.22 2.58
CA PHE A 363 -19.85 -2.35 3.23
C PHE A 363 -20.49 -1.04 3.70
N ILE A 364 -21.35 -0.43 2.88
CA ILE A 364 -22.09 0.79 3.25
C ILE A 364 -22.99 0.50 4.45
N ARG A 365 -23.74 -0.61 4.42
CA ARG A 365 -24.63 -1.04 5.51
C ARG A 365 -23.89 -1.28 6.82
N ALA A 366 -22.72 -1.93 6.75
CA ALA A 366 -21.90 -2.25 7.91
C ALA A 366 -21.02 -1.09 8.39
N GLY A 367 -21.00 0.04 7.67
CA GLY A 367 -20.11 1.17 7.96
C GLY A 367 -18.63 0.91 7.65
N GLY A 368 -18.33 -0.14 6.87
CA GLY A 368 -16.98 -0.52 6.50
C GLY A 368 -16.85 -1.98 6.07
N SER A 369 -15.79 -2.30 5.34
CA SER A 369 -15.56 -3.67 4.83
C SER A 369 -15.12 -4.65 5.92
N TYR A 370 -14.46 -4.19 6.99
CA TYR A 370 -13.90 -5.07 8.03
C TYR A 370 -14.98 -5.88 8.74
N ALA A 371 -16.08 -5.24 9.13
CA ALA A 371 -17.17 -5.91 9.81
C ALA A 371 -17.82 -7.01 8.94
N VAL A 372 -17.86 -6.80 7.62
CA VAL A 372 -18.36 -7.80 6.66
C VAL A 372 -17.39 -8.96 6.51
N VAL A 373 -16.08 -8.69 6.40
CA VAL A 373 -15.05 -9.73 6.25
C VAL A 373 -14.98 -10.61 7.51
N PHE A 374 -14.88 -10.00 8.70
CA PHE A 374 -14.87 -10.72 9.97
C PHE A 374 -16.20 -11.43 10.23
N GLY A 375 -17.33 -10.79 9.88
CA GLY A 375 -18.65 -11.39 9.98
C GLY A 375 -18.79 -12.69 9.19
N LYS A 376 -18.33 -12.70 7.93
CA LYS A 376 -18.29 -13.91 7.08
C LYS A 376 -17.44 -15.02 7.69
N LYS A 377 -16.26 -14.68 8.24
CA LYS A 377 -15.37 -15.62 8.93
C LYS A 377 -16.05 -16.21 10.17
N LEU A 378 -16.63 -15.37 11.01
CA LEU A 378 -17.31 -15.77 12.25
C LEU A 378 -18.54 -16.65 11.98
N GLN A 379 -19.35 -16.29 10.97
CA GLN A 379 -20.49 -17.10 10.53
C GLN A 379 -20.05 -18.51 10.12
N THR A 380 -18.98 -18.61 9.32
CA THR A 380 -18.41 -19.88 8.84
C THR A 380 -17.91 -20.73 10.00
N LEU A 381 -17.20 -20.13 10.96
CA LEU A 381 -16.68 -20.83 12.13
C LEU A 381 -17.80 -21.32 13.05
N ALA A 382 -18.81 -20.48 13.32
CA ALA A 382 -19.94 -20.86 14.17
C ALA A 382 -20.75 -22.02 13.57
N ALA A 383 -21.01 -21.98 12.25
CA ALA A 383 -21.70 -23.07 11.55
C ALA A 383 -20.91 -24.38 11.58
N LYS A 384 -19.58 -24.29 11.46
CA LYS A 384 -18.68 -25.45 11.60
C LYS A 384 -18.76 -26.06 13.00
N ILE A 385 -18.74 -25.24 14.05
CA ILE A 385 -18.82 -25.71 15.46
C ILE A 385 -20.17 -26.37 15.74
N LEU A 386 -21.26 -25.81 15.19
CA LEU A 386 -22.61 -26.37 15.36
C LEU A 386 -22.93 -27.52 14.39
N GLU A 387 -22.02 -27.83 13.45
CA GLU A 387 -22.22 -28.80 12.37
C GLU A 387 -23.49 -28.53 11.53
N THR A 388 -23.77 -27.24 11.23
CA THR A 388 -24.94 -26.81 10.45
C THR A 388 -24.56 -26.25 9.08
N GLU A 389 -25.52 -26.19 8.16
CA GLU A 389 -25.34 -25.45 6.90
C GLU A 389 -25.25 -23.94 7.17
N ILE A 390 -24.44 -23.25 6.36
CA ILE A 390 -24.28 -21.79 6.44
C ILE A 390 -25.44 -21.13 5.69
N PRO A 391 -26.32 -20.34 6.34
CA PRO A 391 -27.38 -19.64 5.65
C PRO A 391 -26.80 -18.53 4.76
N GLN A 392 -27.42 -18.33 3.59
CA GLN A 392 -27.02 -17.27 2.68
C GLN A 392 -27.52 -15.91 3.18
N VAL A 393 -26.69 -15.26 4.00
CA VAL A 393 -26.92 -13.89 4.50
C VAL A 393 -26.27 -12.85 3.59
N TYR A 394 -25.03 -13.11 3.20
CA TYR A 394 -24.24 -12.22 2.36
C TYR A 394 -24.46 -12.48 0.87
N ALA A 395 -24.22 -11.45 0.06
CA ALA A 395 -24.21 -11.51 -1.38
C ALA A 395 -23.19 -12.56 -1.87
N SER A 396 -23.64 -13.41 -2.78
CA SER A 396 -22.79 -14.38 -3.44
C SER A 396 -21.69 -13.67 -4.24
N SER A 397 -20.48 -14.21 -4.17
CA SER A 397 -19.39 -13.79 -5.04
C SER A 397 -19.74 -14.04 -6.50
N LYS A 398 -19.38 -13.10 -7.37
CA LYS A 398 -19.47 -13.31 -8.81
C LYS A 398 -18.44 -14.37 -9.21
N GLU A 399 -18.85 -15.51 -9.72
CA GLU A 399 -17.93 -16.55 -10.18
C GLU A 399 -18.08 -16.79 -11.69
N ILE A 400 -16.98 -16.69 -12.43
CA ILE A 400 -16.90 -16.92 -13.87
C ILE A 400 -16.10 -18.19 -14.11
N SER A 401 -16.67 -19.11 -14.90
CA SER A 401 -16.01 -20.34 -15.34
C SER A 401 -16.26 -20.56 -16.82
N ILE A 402 -15.21 -20.85 -17.57
CA ILE A 402 -15.26 -21.05 -19.03
C ILE A 402 -14.76 -22.46 -19.35
N GLU A 403 -15.65 -23.32 -19.84
CA GLU A 403 -15.32 -24.71 -20.18
C GLU A 403 -14.29 -24.78 -21.32
N GLY A 404 -13.26 -25.62 -21.16
CA GLY A 404 -12.21 -25.84 -22.17
C GLY A 404 -11.17 -24.72 -22.31
N GLN A 405 -11.26 -23.64 -21.54
CA GLN A 405 -10.26 -22.57 -21.51
C GLN A 405 -9.18 -22.84 -20.45
N GLY A 406 -7.91 -22.77 -20.85
CA GLY A 406 -6.78 -22.86 -19.92
C GLY A 406 -6.63 -21.64 -19.03
N LEU A 407 -5.75 -21.72 -18.04
CA LEU A 407 -5.52 -20.67 -17.05
C LEU A 407 -4.22 -19.92 -17.34
N THR A 408 -4.28 -18.59 -17.23
CA THR A 408 -3.09 -17.74 -17.06
C THR A 408 -2.35 -18.12 -15.77
N ALA A 409 -1.08 -17.69 -15.63
CA ALA A 409 -0.34 -18.00 -14.41
C ALA A 409 -1.01 -17.43 -13.16
N VAL A 410 -1.59 -16.23 -13.28
CA VAL A 410 -2.36 -15.56 -12.20
C VAL A 410 -3.61 -16.37 -11.85
N GLU A 411 -4.41 -16.77 -12.83
CA GLU A 411 -5.60 -17.58 -12.57
C GLU A 411 -5.25 -18.89 -11.87
N LYS A 412 -4.12 -19.53 -12.21
CA LYS A 412 -3.63 -20.72 -11.49
C LYS A 412 -3.32 -20.43 -10.03
N ILE A 413 -2.62 -19.34 -9.73
CA ILE A 413 -2.33 -18.93 -8.35
C ILE A 413 -3.63 -18.67 -7.59
N PHE A 414 -4.57 -17.94 -8.19
CA PHE A 414 -5.83 -17.60 -7.53
C PHE A 414 -6.68 -18.85 -7.27
N ASN A 415 -6.76 -19.79 -8.20
CA ASN A 415 -7.49 -21.04 -7.99
C ASN A 415 -6.81 -21.93 -6.93
N LYS A 416 -5.47 -21.96 -6.86
CA LYS A 416 -4.73 -22.69 -5.80
C LYS A 416 -5.07 -22.16 -4.40
N ASN A 417 -5.12 -20.84 -4.26
CA ASN A 417 -5.24 -20.18 -2.95
C ASN A 417 -6.70 -19.76 -2.63
N ALA A 418 -7.69 -20.13 -3.44
CA ALA A 418 -9.09 -19.71 -3.23
C ALA A 418 -9.72 -20.36 -1.99
N VAL A 419 -10.48 -19.57 -1.22
CA VAL A 419 -11.16 -19.99 0.02
C VAL A 419 -12.65 -19.68 -0.05
N GLY A 420 -13.49 -20.70 0.16
CA GLY A 420 -14.95 -20.55 0.23
C GLY A 420 -15.64 -20.37 -1.13
N ASN A 421 -14.97 -20.72 -2.23
CA ASN A 421 -15.56 -20.81 -3.57
C ASN A 421 -16.37 -22.10 -3.76
N THR A 422 -17.18 -22.14 -4.81
CA THR A 422 -17.93 -23.34 -5.20
C THR A 422 -16.98 -24.53 -5.41
N PRO A 423 -17.11 -25.64 -4.63
CA PRO A 423 -16.20 -26.77 -4.74
C PRO A 423 -16.13 -27.36 -6.16
N GLY A 424 -14.91 -27.62 -6.65
CA GLY A 424 -14.66 -28.22 -7.96
C GLY A 424 -14.77 -27.27 -9.16
N LYS A 425 -15.09 -26.00 -8.95
CA LYS A 425 -15.24 -25.00 -10.01
C LYS A 425 -13.93 -24.26 -10.27
N VAL A 426 -13.51 -24.24 -11.54
CA VAL A 426 -12.35 -23.45 -11.99
C VAL A 426 -12.77 -22.03 -12.29
N LEU A 427 -12.10 -21.06 -11.69
CA LEU A 427 -12.45 -19.64 -11.77
C LEU A 427 -11.54 -18.91 -12.75
N HIS A 428 -12.13 -18.03 -13.56
CA HIS A 428 -11.44 -17.20 -14.55
C HIS A 428 -11.49 -15.71 -14.17
N ALA A 429 -10.70 -14.89 -14.87
CA ALA A 429 -10.65 -13.44 -14.71
C ALA A 429 -12.06 -12.81 -14.62
N GLY A 430 -12.20 -11.86 -13.69
CA GLY A 430 -13.47 -11.19 -13.38
C GLY A 430 -14.35 -11.89 -12.35
N SER A 431 -13.91 -13.03 -11.80
CA SER A 431 -14.50 -13.67 -10.61
C SER A 431 -14.07 -12.95 -9.34
N ASP A 432 -14.98 -12.70 -8.41
CA ASP A 432 -14.68 -12.22 -7.07
C ASP A 432 -14.25 -13.40 -6.19
N VAL A 433 -13.03 -13.35 -5.64
CA VAL A 433 -12.47 -14.43 -4.85
C VAL A 433 -11.85 -13.92 -3.57
N ARG A 434 -11.96 -14.75 -2.54
CA ARG A 434 -11.17 -14.66 -1.33
C ARG A 434 -10.02 -15.65 -1.46
N VAL A 435 -8.80 -15.18 -1.19
CA VAL A 435 -7.58 -15.96 -1.36
C VAL A 435 -6.71 -15.91 -0.11
N GLU A 436 -6.01 -16.99 0.19
CA GLU A 436 -4.96 -17.02 1.19
C GLU A 436 -3.78 -16.13 0.75
N VAL A 437 -3.16 -15.47 1.73
CA VAL A 437 -2.00 -14.59 1.54
C VAL A 437 -0.79 -15.23 2.22
N ASN A 438 0.28 -15.43 1.46
CA ASN A 438 1.47 -16.12 1.93
C ASN A 438 2.45 -15.17 2.61
N ILE A 439 2.78 -14.05 1.97
CA ILE A 439 3.78 -13.09 2.47
C ILE A 439 3.15 -11.70 2.59
N VAL A 440 3.43 -11.02 3.71
CA VAL A 440 2.96 -9.66 3.93
C VAL A 440 4.09 -8.65 4.19
N GLY A 441 4.06 -7.53 3.49
CA GLY A 441 5.03 -6.44 3.63
C GLY A 441 4.46 -5.19 4.27
N SER A 442 5.20 -4.60 5.21
CA SER A 442 4.90 -3.29 5.80
C SER A 442 6.15 -2.40 5.86
N GLN A 443 5.99 -1.12 5.55
CA GLN A 443 7.06 -0.12 5.62
C GLN A 443 6.74 0.95 6.65
N ASP A 444 7.72 1.76 7.02
CA ASP A 444 7.68 2.64 8.19
C ASP A 444 6.77 3.88 8.07
N THR A 445 6.47 4.33 6.84
CA THR A 445 5.54 5.46 6.62
C THR A 445 4.07 5.03 6.50
N THR A 446 3.80 3.77 6.18
CA THR A 446 2.46 3.17 6.17
C THR A 446 2.20 2.27 7.37
N GLY A 447 3.25 1.78 8.02
CA GLY A 447 3.20 0.82 9.12
C GLY A 447 2.52 1.38 10.37
N LEU A 448 2.71 2.67 10.67
CA LEU A 448 1.96 3.32 11.76
C LEU A 448 0.45 3.31 11.51
N MET A 449 0.03 3.48 10.25
CA MET A 449 -1.39 3.37 9.91
C MET A 449 -1.82 1.91 9.96
N THR A 450 -1.01 0.98 9.43
CA THR A 450 -1.30 -0.45 9.51
C THR A 450 -1.46 -0.92 10.96
N SER A 451 -0.63 -0.45 11.90
CA SER A 451 -0.82 -0.75 13.33
C SER A 451 -2.12 -0.19 13.87
N GLN A 452 -2.53 1.02 13.45
CA GLN A 452 -3.83 1.58 13.85
C GLN A 452 -5.00 0.79 13.27
N GLU A 453 -4.91 0.32 12.03
CA GLU A 453 -5.94 -0.54 11.43
C GLU A 453 -6.02 -1.88 12.16
N LEU A 454 -4.88 -2.49 12.50
CA LEU A 454 -4.82 -3.69 13.35
C LEU A 454 -5.43 -3.44 14.74
N GLU A 455 -5.12 -2.30 15.36
CA GLU A 455 -5.69 -1.88 16.64
C GLU A 455 -7.22 -1.75 16.55
N MET A 456 -7.74 -1.10 15.50
CA MET A 456 -9.18 -0.91 15.30
C MET A 456 -9.93 -2.21 15.00
N MET A 457 -9.29 -3.17 14.32
CA MET A 457 -9.81 -4.54 14.17
C MET A 457 -9.68 -5.35 15.47
N ALA A 458 -8.98 -4.81 16.46
CA ALA A 458 -8.58 -5.47 17.69
C ALA A 458 -7.74 -6.74 17.48
N ALA A 459 -6.93 -6.74 16.43
CA ALA A 459 -5.98 -7.81 16.16
C ALA A 459 -4.79 -7.71 17.13
N THR A 460 -4.39 -8.86 17.70
CA THR A 460 -3.25 -8.95 18.62
C THR A 460 -2.11 -9.82 18.11
N VAL A 461 -2.40 -10.77 17.22
CA VAL A 461 -1.44 -11.72 16.66
C VAL A 461 -1.67 -11.87 15.17
N ILE A 462 -0.58 -12.13 14.44
CA ILE A 462 -0.61 -12.48 13.03
C ILE A 462 -1.32 -13.82 12.80
N SER A 463 -2.08 -13.92 11.71
CA SER A 463 -2.74 -15.16 11.30
C SER A 463 -1.71 -16.26 11.02
N PRO A 464 -1.93 -17.50 11.48
CA PRO A 464 -1.04 -18.63 11.24
C PRO A 464 -1.04 -19.10 9.77
N ILE A 465 -1.94 -18.59 8.93
CA ILE A 465 -1.98 -18.86 7.49
C ILE A 465 -0.83 -18.13 6.76
N VAL A 466 -0.39 -16.97 7.30
CA VAL A 466 0.68 -16.19 6.69
C VAL A 466 2.02 -16.88 6.94
N ASP A 467 2.74 -17.20 5.86
CA ASP A 467 4.03 -17.89 5.91
C ASP A 467 5.13 -17.02 6.52
N GLY A 468 5.07 -15.70 6.31
CA GLY A 468 5.98 -14.73 6.89
C GLY A 468 5.59 -13.29 6.57
N ALA A 469 6.00 -12.37 7.45
CA ALA A 469 5.72 -10.95 7.26
C ALA A 469 6.86 -10.07 7.78
N TYR A 470 7.09 -8.92 7.13
CA TYR A 470 8.23 -8.05 7.41
C TYR A 470 7.85 -6.58 7.55
N GLN A 471 8.31 -5.95 8.64
CA GLN A 471 8.24 -4.50 8.87
C GLN A 471 9.62 -3.87 8.66
N SER A 472 9.73 -3.01 7.64
CA SER A 472 10.96 -2.27 7.32
C SER A 472 11.01 -0.87 7.96
N GLY A 473 12.21 -0.28 7.99
CA GLY A 473 12.50 1.09 8.45
C GLY A 473 13.16 1.97 7.37
N CYS A 474 12.82 1.77 6.10
CA CYS A 474 13.61 2.26 4.97
C CYS A 474 13.26 3.67 4.47
N HIS A 475 12.06 4.18 4.73
CA HIS A 475 11.61 5.48 4.21
C HIS A 475 11.96 6.65 5.13
N THR A 476 12.26 6.38 6.40
CA THR A 476 12.73 7.34 7.40
C THR A 476 14.20 7.14 7.75
N ALA A 477 14.91 6.34 6.94
CA ALA A 477 16.29 5.92 7.17
C ALA A 477 17.30 7.07 7.14
N SER A 478 17.14 8.02 6.21
CA SER A 478 18.16 9.05 5.94
C SER A 478 18.33 10.00 7.12
N VAL A 479 17.22 10.37 7.75
CA VAL A 479 17.19 11.35 8.85
C VAL A 479 16.56 10.73 10.10
N TRP A 480 17.32 10.75 11.19
CA TRP A 480 16.89 10.24 12.48
C TRP A 480 16.53 11.41 13.42
N ASP A 481 15.48 12.15 13.08
CA ASP A 481 14.98 13.29 13.86
C ASP A 481 14.15 12.87 15.09
N ASP A 482 13.64 13.84 15.86
CA ASP A 482 12.79 13.57 17.05
C ASP A 482 11.53 12.77 16.70
N LYS A 483 10.96 13.01 15.52
CA LYS A 483 9.73 12.35 15.06
C LYS A 483 10.00 10.88 14.75
N SER A 484 11.07 10.58 14.02
CA SER A 484 11.53 9.22 13.75
C SER A 484 11.88 8.49 15.06
N ARG A 485 12.57 9.16 16.00
CA ARG A 485 12.90 8.60 17.32
C ARG A 485 11.69 8.23 18.15
N ALA A 486 10.61 9.00 18.07
CA ALA A 486 9.36 8.70 18.76
C ALA A 486 8.56 7.57 18.09
N ASN A 487 8.44 7.62 16.77
CA ASN A 487 7.51 6.76 16.03
C ASN A 487 8.07 5.39 15.67
N ILE A 488 9.32 5.31 15.20
CA ILE A 488 9.87 4.07 14.64
C ILE A 488 10.07 2.98 15.69
N PRO A 489 10.65 3.24 16.89
CA PRO A 489 10.73 2.22 17.94
C PRO A 489 9.36 1.72 18.39
N ARG A 490 8.36 2.61 18.49
CA ARG A 490 6.97 2.25 18.83
C ARG A 490 6.38 1.31 17.77
N LEU A 491 6.52 1.64 16.49
CA LEU A 491 6.07 0.82 15.37
C LEU A 491 6.72 -0.56 15.38
N MET A 492 8.05 -0.60 15.49
CA MET A 492 8.83 -1.84 15.46
C MET A 492 8.45 -2.76 16.63
N LYS A 493 8.27 -2.18 17.84
CA LYS A 493 7.79 -2.91 18.99
C LYS A 493 6.40 -3.51 18.74
N PHE A 494 5.44 -2.70 18.27
CA PHE A 494 4.09 -3.17 17.98
C PHE A 494 4.09 -4.32 16.97
N MET A 495 4.78 -4.15 15.83
CA MET A 495 4.81 -5.16 14.77
C MET A 495 5.54 -6.44 15.20
N ASN A 496 6.59 -6.33 16.01
CA ASN A 496 7.27 -7.49 16.57
C ASN A 496 6.39 -8.24 17.57
N ASP A 497 5.72 -7.53 18.48
CA ASP A 497 4.77 -8.12 19.45
C ASP A 497 3.60 -8.81 18.72
N PHE A 498 3.17 -8.26 17.58
CA PHE A 498 2.13 -8.84 16.73
C PHE A 498 2.59 -10.12 15.99
N GLY A 499 3.90 -10.29 15.79
CA GLY A 499 4.50 -11.51 15.22
C GLY A 499 5.33 -11.31 13.94
N LEU A 500 5.51 -10.07 13.46
CA LEU A 500 6.31 -9.81 12.26
C LEU A 500 7.82 -9.92 12.55
N ILE A 501 8.58 -10.28 11.52
CA ILE A 501 10.00 -9.98 11.46
C ILE A 501 10.15 -8.46 11.28
N THR A 502 11.06 -7.85 12.03
CA THR A 502 11.19 -6.39 12.04
C THR A 502 12.62 -5.97 11.75
N ALA A 503 12.80 -4.83 11.09
CA ALA A 503 14.12 -4.31 10.76
C ALA A 503 14.93 -3.84 11.98
N ARG A 504 14.27 -3.61 13.12
CA ARG A 504 14.90 -3.17 14.36
C ARG A 504 14.31 -3.95 15.53
N ASP A 505 15.16 -4.60 16.31
CA ASP A 505 14.72 -5.27 17.53
C ASP A 505 14.22 -4.23 18.53
N PRO A 506 12.98 -4.35 19.06
CA PRO A 506 12.53 -3.51 20.17
C PRO A 506 13.44 -3.58 21.42
N LYS A 507 14.26 -4.63 21.57
CA LYS A 507 15.19 -4.81 22.69
C LYS A 507 16.65 -4.52 22.34
N GLY A 508 16.96 -4.16 21.09
CA GLY A 508 18.31 -3.84 20.63
C GLY A 508 19.27 -5.03 20.51
N GLY A 509 18.75 -6.24 20.34
CA GLY A 509 19.50 -7.49 20.19
C GLY A 509 20.18 -7.70 18.83
N TYR A 510 19.81 -6.91 17.81
CA TYR A 510 20.50 -6.88 16.52
C TYR A 510 20.60 -5.46 15.95
N HIS A 511 21.53 -5.28 15.00
CA HIS A 511 21.74 -4.00 14.32
C HIS A 511 20.47 -3.57 13.57
N ALA A 512 20.07 -2.31 13.73
CA ALA A 512 18.88 -1.77 13.09
C ALA A 512 19.09 -1.64 11.58
N MET A 513 18.42 -2.49 10.82
CA MET A 513 18.44 -2.47 9.37
C MET A 513 17.55 -1.34 8.85
N THR A 514 17.97 -0.71 7.76
CA THR A 514 17.18 0.29 7.00
C THR A 514 16.99 -0.12 5.54
N ASP A 515 17.18 -1.42 5.29
CA ASP A 515 17.07 -2.06 3.99
C ASP A 515 15.73 -1.74 3.32
N VAL A 516 15.80 -1.38 2.04
CA VAL A 516 14.63 -1.13 1.19
C VAL A 516 13.72 -2.35 1.22
N ILE A 517 12.48 -2.16 1.68
CA ILE A 517 11.51 -3.21 1.95
C ILE A 517 11.43 -4.27 0.85
N HIS A 518 11.40 -3.84 -0.41
CA HIS A 518 11.18 -4.72 -1.55
C HIS A 518 12.34 -5.68 -1.82
N LYS A 519 13.58 -5.32 -1.44
CA LYS A 519 14.70 -6.25 -1.56
C LYS A 519 14.54 -7.39 -0.57
N VAL A 520 14.21 -7.07 0.69
CA VAL A 520 13.97 -8.08 1.72
C VAL A 520 12.74 -8.92 1.38
N LEU A 521 11.63 -8.31 0.96
CA LEU A 521 10.42 -9.06 0.58
C LEU A 521 10.66 -9.99 -0.62
N ASN A 522 11.49 -9.57 -1.59
CA ASN A 522 11.81 -10.41 -2.74
C ASN A 522 12.57 -11.66 -2.27
N ASP A 523 13.41 -11.55 -1.24
CA ASP A 523 14.09 -12.69 -0.62
C ASP A 523 13.12 -13.57 0.19
N LEU A 524 12.20 -12.97 0.96
CA LEU A 524 11.21 -13.72 1.76
C LEU A 524 10.17 -14.45 0.90
N THR A 525 10.01 -14.06 -0.37
CA THR A 525 9.06 -14.68 -1.29
C THR A 525 9.61 -15.99 -1.87
N ILE A 526 9.44 -17.09 -1.14
CA ILE A 526 10.10 -18.38 -1.42
C ILE A 526 9.31 -19.38 -2.29
N ASP A 527 8.16 -18.99 -2.86
CA ASP A 527 7.32 -19.83 -3.72
C ASP A 527 6.76 -19.00 -4.89
N ASP A 528 6.92 -19.48 -6.11
CA ASP A 528 6.37 -18.87 -7.33
C ASP A 528 4.84 -19.02 -7.46
N TRP A 529 4.22 -19.80 -6.57
CA TRP A 529 2.77 -19.93 -6.43
C TRP A 529 2.16 -19.10 -5.29
N ALA A 530 2.95 -18.21 -4.68
CA ALA A 530 2.53 -17.37 -3.56
C ALA A 530 1.76 -16.12 -3.99
N ILE A 531 0.87 -15.67 -3.11
CA ILE A 531 0.27 -14.32 -3.15
C ILE A 531 0.96 -13.45 -2.09
N ILE A 532 1.40 -12.27 -2.52
CA ILE A 532 2.10 -11.32 -1.66
C ILE A 532 1.28 -10.03 -1.60
N ILE A 533 1.02 -9.54 -0.40
CA ILE A 533 0.35 -8.25 -0.15
C ILE A 533 1.33 -7.32 0.54
N GLY A 534 1.41 -6.06 0.14
CA GLY A 534 2.27 -5.12 0.84
C GLY A 534 1.73 -3.70 0.90
N GLY A 535 2.00 -3.03 2.02
CA GLY A 535 1.63 -1.65 2.29
C GLY A 535 2.45 -0.61 1.53
N ASP A 536 2.84 -0.96 0.30
CA ASP A 536 3.51 -0.10 -0.66
C ASP A 536 3.11 -0.49 -2.09
N SER A 537 2.89 0.51 -2.94
CA SER A 537 2.52 0.33 -4.36
C SER A 537 3.53 -0.47 -5.19
N HIS A 538 4.80 -0.44 -4.81
CA HIS A 538 5.92 -1.15 -5.45
C HIS A 538 6.11 -2.57 -4.90
N THR A 539 5.13 -3.08 -4.15
CA THR A 539 5.05 -4.51 -3.82
C THR A 539 4.73 -5.30 -5.10
N ARG A 540 5.80 -5.62 -5.84
CA ARG A 540 5.79 -6.21 -7.19
C ARG A 540 6.82 -7.34 -7.30
N MET A 541 6.88 -8.20 -6.29
CA MET A 541 7.90 -9.24 -6.18
C MET A 541 8.00 -10.05 -7.47
N SER A 542 9.22 -10.43 -7.81
CA SER A 542 9.53 -11.17 -9.05
C SER A 542 9.23 -12.67 -8.95
N LYS A 543 8.91 -13.16 -7.76
CA LYS A 543 8.44 -14.52 -7.47
C LYS A 543 7.00 -14.43 -6.96
N GLY A 544 6.12 -15.29 -7.45
CA GLY A 544 4.69 -15.21 -7.14
C GLY A 544 4.00 -14.01 -7.78
N VAL A 545 2.80 -13.70 -7.31
CA VAL A 545 2.05 -12.48 -7.71
C VAL A 545 1.91 -11.55 -6.52
N ALA A 546 2.34 -10.31 -6.69
CA ALA A 546 2.45 -9.35 -5.60
C ALA A 546 1.59 -8.11 -5.86
N PHE A 547 0.79 -7.73 -4.85
CA PHE A 547 -0.11 -6.59 -4.90
C PHE A 547 0.28 -5.54 -3.88
N GLY A 548 0.51 -4.32 -4.37
CA GLY A 548 0.49 -3.14 -3.52
C GLY A 548 -0.93 -2.85 -3.03
N ALA A 549 -1.07 -2.64 -1.73
CA ALA A 549 -2.35 -2.46 -1.06
C ALA A 549 -2.29 -1.32 -0.04
N ASP A 550 -3.45 -0.87 0.40
CA ASP A 550 -3.59 0.10 1.47
C ASP A 550 -3.35 -0.55 2.84
N SER A 551 -3.07 0.28 3.86
CA SER A 551 -2.83 -0.17 5.23
C SER A 551 -3.94 -1.05 5.80
N GLY A 552 -5.19 -0.80 5.38
CA GLY A 552 -6.34 -1.58 5.81
C GLY A 552 -6.40 -2.98 5.23
N THR A 553 -6.16 -3.11 3.92
CA THR A 553 -6.04 -4.41 3.26
C THR A 553 -4.83 -5.20 3.79
N VAL A 554 -3.71 -4.52 4.09
CA VAL A 554 -2.54 -5.14 4.72
C VAL A 554 -2.87 -5.64 6.13
N ALA A 555 -3.55 -4.82 6.94
CA ALA A 555 -3.99 -5.21 8.27
C ALA A 555 -4.95 -6.41 8.23
N LEU A 556 -5.89 -6.44 7.27
CA LEU A 556 -6.74 -7.61 7.03
C LEU A 556 -5.91 -8.85 6.71
N ALA A 557 -4.98 -8.77 5.75
CA ALA A 557 -4.13 -9.90 5.38
C ALA A 557 -3.29 -10.40 6.56
N LEU A 558 -2.78 -9.51 7.41
CA LEU A 558 -2.07 -9.87 8.64
C LEU A 558 -2.98 -10.54 9.68
N ALA A 559 -4.19 -10.00 9.88
CA ALA A 559 -5.11 -10.46 10.93
C ALA A 559 -5.89 -11.73 10.55
N THR A 560 -6.18 -11.94 9.27
CA THR A 560 -6.99 -13.08 8.81
C THR A 560 -6.18 -14.09 8.01
N GLY A 561 -5.07 -13.68 7.39
CA GLY A 561 -4.33 -14.51 6.42
C GLY A 561 -4.97 -14.56 5.04
N GLU A 562 -5.99 -13.72 4.79
CA GLU A 562 -6.79 -13.75 3.57
C GLU A 562 -6.96 -12.34 2.99
N ALA A 563 -7.14 -12.26 1.67
CA ALA A 563 -7.54 -11.04 0.98
C ALA A 563 -8.69 -11.32 0.02
N THR A 564 -9.61 -10.37 -0.15
CA THR A 564 -10.71 -10.47 -1.12
C THR A 564 -10.45 -9.51 -2.28
N MET A 565 -10.38 -10.05 -3.49
CA MET A 565 -10.22 -9.27 -4.71
C MET A 565 -10.69 -10.05 -5.94
N PRO A 566 -11.13 -9.36 -7.01
CA PRO A 566 -11.42 -10.04 -8.25
C PRO A 566 -10.13 -10.61 -8.87
N ILE A 567 -10.22 -11.78 -9.52
CA ILE A 567 -9.15 -12.28 -10.39
C ILE A 567 -8.96 -11.26 -11.51
N PRO A 568 -7.83 -10.55 -11.60
CA PRO A 568 -7.68 -9.53 -12.62
C PRO A 568 -7.38 -10.17 -13.99
N GLU A 569 -7.72 -9.45 -15.06
CA GLU A 569 -7.28 -9.83 -16.41
C GLU A 569 -5.76 -9.69 -16.53
N SER A 570 -5.14 -10.49 -17.41
CA SER A 570 -3.71 -10.45 -17.69
C SER A 570 -3.42 -9.99 -19.11
N VAL A 571 -2.35 -9.20 -19.27
CA VAL A 571 -1.70 -8.91 -20.56
C VAL A 571 -0.39 -9.67 -20.60
N LYS A 572 -0.18 -10.45 -21.67
CA LYS A 572 1.04 -11.23 -21.86
C LYS A 572 2.11 -10.36 -22.49
N VAL A 573 3.30 -10.31 -21.89
CA VAL A 573 4.45 -9.60 -22.45
C VAL A 573 5.60 -10.57 -22.74
N THR A 574 6.01 -10.58 -24.01
CA THR A 574 7.12 -11.42 -24.50
C THR A 574 8.12 -10.55 -25.28
N PHE A 575 9.30 -11.10 -25.57
CA PHE A 575 10.40 -10.35 -26.16
C PHE A 575 10.96 -11.09 -27.38
N LYS A 576 11.45 -10.34 -28.37
CA LYS A 576 12.15 -10.86 -29.55
C LYS A 576 13.37 -9.98 -29.86
N GLY A 577 14.29 -10.50 -30.67
CA GLY A 577 15.50 -9.77 -31.07
C GLY A 577 16.62 -9.87 -30.03
N GLU A 578 17.63 -9.01 -30.17
CA GLU A 578 18.83 -9.02 -29.34
C GLU A 578 19.09 -7.64 -28.70
N MET A 579 19.24 -7.63 -27.37
CA MET A 579 19.59 -6.44 -26.62
C MET A 579 21.04 -6.03 -26.92
N LYS A 580 21.27 -4.76 -27.28
CA LYS A 580 22.62 -4.26 -27.59
C LYS A 580 23.51 -4.23 -26.36
N ASP A 581 24.79 -4.53 -26.55
CA ASP A 581 25.78 -4.67 -25.47
C ASP A 581 25.98 -3.42 -24.61
N HIS A 582 25.75 -2.23 -25.18
CA HIS A 582 25.90 -0.95 -24.49
C HIS A 582 24.63 -0.53 -23.73
N MET A 583 23.54 -1.30 -23.78
CA MET A 583 22.27 -0.97 -23.15
C MET A 583 22.18 -1.56 -21.74
N ASP A 584 21.40 -0.93 -20.87
CA ASP A 584 21.02 -1.51 -19.59
C ASP A 584 19.57 -2.05 -19.64
N PHE A 585 19.26 -3.08 -18.86
CA PHE A 585 17.92 -3.67 -18.86
C PHE A 585 16.84 -2.65 -18.46
N ARG A 586 17.18 -1.63 -17.66
CA ARG A 586 16.28 -0.52 -17.35
C ARG A 586 15.78 0.20 -18.60
N ASP A 587 16.61 0.33 -19.63
CA ASP A 587 16.22 0.96 -20.89
C ASP A 587 15.18 0.11 -21.64
N VAL A 588 15.28 -1.22 -21.56
CA VAL A 588 14.28 -2.15 -22.10
C VAL A 588 12.95 -2.01 -21.37
N VAL A 589 12.97 -1.82 -20.05
CA VAL A 589 11.77 -1.59 -19.24
C VAL A 589 11.05 -0.30 -19.68
N HIS A 590 11.77 0.80 -19.84
CA HIS A 590 11.18 2.07 -20.33
C HIS A 590 10.68 1.93 -21.78
N ALA A 591 11.47 1.33 -22.67
CA ALA A 591 11.08 1.10 -24.06
C ALA A 591 9.81 0.25 -24.18
N THR A 592 9.59 -0.69 -23.26
CA THR A 592 8.36 -1.52 -23.23
C THR A 592 7.11 -0.66 -23.11
N GLN A 593 7.12 0.37 -22.25
CA GLN A 593 5.99 1.32 -22.12
C GLN A 593 5.76 2.07 -23.44
N SER A 594 6.83 2.62 -24.02
CA SER A 594 6.76 3.38 -25.28
C SER A 594 6.24 2.53 -26.44
N GLN A 595 6.80 1.33 -26.62
CA GLN A 595 6.38 0.42 -27.69
C GLN A 595 4.94 -0.07 -27.49
N MET A 596 4.51 -0.29 -26.24
CA MET A 596 3.12 -0.66 -25.95
C MET A 596 2.17 0.46 -26.37
N LEU A 597 2.43 1.70 -25.96
CA LEU A 597 1.60 2.85 -26.33
C LEU A 597 1.55 3.01 -27.86
N GLN A 598 2.67 2.85 -28.55
CA GLN A 598 2.70 2.90 -30.02
C GLN A 598 1.88 1.77 -30.66
N HIS A 599 1.98 0.53 -30.15
CA HIS A 599 1.31 -0.64 -30.70
C HIS A 599 -0.23 -0.55 -30.55
N PHE A 600 -0.71 -0.01 -29.44
CA PHE A 600 -2.13 0.12 -29.13
C PHE A 600 -2.69 1.54 -29.36
N GLY A 601 -2.06 2.34 -30.22
CA GLY A 601 -2.62 3.64 -30.65
C GLY A 601 -2.78 4.67 -29.54
N GLY A 602 -1.88 4.66 -28.55
CA GLY A 602 -1.89 5.52 -27.37
C GLY A 602 -2.70 4.98 -26.18
N GLU A 603 -3.37 3.82 -26.32
CA GLU A 603 -4.07 3.19 -25.21
C GLU A 603 -3.08 2.45 -24.29
N ASN A 604 -3.14 2.74 -22.99
CA ASN A 604 -2.42 1.95 -21.99
C ASN A 604 -3.18 0.65 -21.68
N VAL A 605 -2.86 -0.41 -22.44
CA VAL A 605 -3.48 -1.74 -22.29
C VAL A 605 -3.22 -2.39 -20.92
N PHE A 606 -2.15 -1.98 -20.22
CA PHE A 606 -1.79 -2.52 -18.91
C PHE A 606 -2.63 -1.96 -17.76
N GLN A 607 -3.28 -0.83 -17.96
CA GLN A 607 -4.01 -0.13 -16.90
C GLN A 607 -5.05 -1.04 -16.23
N GLY A 608 -4.88 -1.25 -14.92
CA GLY A 608 -5.80 -2.07 -14.10
C GLY A 608 -5.69 -3.58 -14.29
N ARG A 609 -4.72 -4.07 -15.09
CA ARG A 609 -4.51 -5.50 -15.40
C ARG A 609 -3.20 -6.02 -14.84
N ILE A 610 -2.99 -7.33 -14.87
CA ILE A 610 -1.70 -7.94 -14.56
C ILE A 610 -0.80 -7.90 -15.79
N ILE A 611 0.47 -7.56 -15.61
CA ILE A 611 1.49 -7.83 -16.61
C ILE A 611 2.12 -9.18 -16.31
N GLU A 612 1.79 -10.19 -17.12
CA GLU A 612 2.41 -11.52 -17.09
C GLU A 612 3.62 -11.50 -18.04
N VAL A 613 4.81 -11.33 -17.47
CA VAL A 613 6.04 -11.05 -18.21
C VAL A 613 6.92 -12.30 -18.31
N HIS A 614 7.35 -12.62 -19.53
CA HIS A 614 8.16 -13.81 -19.84
C HIS A 614 9.64 -13.46 -20.01
N ILE A 615 10.29 -13.01 -18.93
CA ILE A 615 11.72 -12.66 -18.87
C ILE A 615 12.58 -13.74 -18.19
N GLY A 616 12.10 -14.99 -18.13
CA GLY A 616 12.55 -16.05 -17.24
C GLY A 616 14.03 -16.50 -17.27
N SER A 617 14.87 -15.85 -18.06
CA SER A 617 16.33 -15.96 -18.03
C SER A 617 16.99 -15.04 -16.99
N LEU A 618 16.26 -14.06 -16.43
CA LEU A 618 16.77 -13.16 -15.40
C LEU A 618 16.54 -13.71 -13.99
N LEU A 619 17.56 -13.58 -13.14
CA LEU A 619 17.41 -13.84 -11.71
C LEU A 619 16.36 -12.92 -11.10
N ALA A 620 15.70 -13.38 -10.03
CA ALA A 620 14.62 -12.66 -9.37
C ALA A 620 14.95 -11.18 -9.07
N ASP A 621 16.15 -10.90 -8.57
CA ASP A 621 16.57 -9.51 -8.31
C ASP A 621 16.62 -8.68 -9.59
N GLN A 622 17.17 -9.19 -10.68
CA GLN A 622 17.25 -8.46 -11.95
C GLN A 622 15.86 -8.29 -12.58
N ALA A 623 15.05 -9.35 -12.55
CA ALA A 623 13.66 -9.34 -13.01
C ALA A 623 12.81 -8.32 -12.25
N PHE A 624 13.15 -8.05 -10.99
CA PHE A 624 12.47 -7.04 -10.17
C PHE A 624 12.55 -5.64 -10.80
N THR A 625 13.60 -5.30 -11.56
CA THR A 625 13.66 -4.04 -12.34
C THR A 625 12.44 -3.88 -13.26
N PHE A 626 11.97 -4.97 -13.87
CA PHE A 626 10.77 -4.90 -14.73
C PHE A 626 9.50 -4.88 -13.88
N THR A 627 9.36 -5.82 -12.95
CA THR A 627 8.11 -5.98 -12.19
C THR A 627 7.82 -4.77 -11.30
N ASP A 628 8.84 -4.15 -10.72
CA ASP A 628 8.74 -2.92 -9.91
C ASP A 628 8.17 -1.75 -10.72
N TRP A 629 8.70 -1.53 -11.92
CA TRP A 629 8.24 -0.46 -12.83
C TRP A 629 6.79 -0.63 -13.30
N THR A 630 6.22 -1.83 -13.25
CA THR A 630 4.81 -2.05 -13.65
C THR A 630 3.81 -1.25 -12.83
N ALA A 631 4.18 -0.82 -11.61
CA ALA A 631 3.38 0.11 -10.84
C ALA A 631 3.12 1.42 -11.60
N GLU A 632 4.13 1.92 -12.31
CA GLU A 632 4.09 3.16 -13.07
C GLU A 632 3.55 2.98 -14.49
N MET A 633 3.50 1.74 -14.98
CA MET A 633 2.70 1.34 -16.15
C MET A 633 1.18 1.29 -15.83
N LYS A 634 0.77 1.66 -14.62
CA LYS A 634 -0.62 1.61 -14.12
C LYS A 634 -1.19 0.19 -14.02
N ALA A 635 -0.32 -0.83 -13.98
CA ALA A 635 -0.73 -2.22 -13.83
C ALA A 635 -1.20 -2.51 -12.40
N LYS A 636 -2.18 -3.42 -12.26
CA LYS A 636 -2.70 -3.86 -10.97
C LYS A 636 -1.65 -4.62 -10.15
N ALA A 637 -0.89 -5.48 -10.83
CA ALA A 637 0.25 -6.23 -10.31
C ALA A 637 1.07 -6.79 -11.50
N SER A 638 2.15 -7.51 -11.22
CA SER A 638 2.93 -8.23 -12.23
C SER A 638 3.34 -9.60 -11.71
N ILE A 639 3.61 -10.51 -12.63
CA ILE A 639 4.17 -11.82 -12.37
C ILE A 639 5.25 -12.13 -13.41
N CYS A 640 6.38 -12.67 -12.95
CA CYS A 640 7.47 -13.12 -13.81
C CYS A 640 7.40 -14.63 -14.02
N ILE A 641 7.35 -15.07 -15.28
CA ILE A 641 7.41 -16.48 -15.64
C ILE A 641 8.88 -16.87 -15.84
N SER A 642 9.38 -17.72 -14.94
CA SER A 642 10.80 -18.08 -14.82
C SER A 642 11.13 -19.44 -15.41
N GLN A 643 12.39 -19.63 -15.83
CA GLN A 643 12.94 -20.96 -16.15
C GLN A 643 13.35 -21.71 -14.88
N ASP A 644 13.38 -23.03 -14.96
CA ASP A 644 13.69 -23.95 -13.85
C ASP A 644 15.01 -23.60 -13.16
N GLU A 645 16.11 -23.53 -13.92
CA GLU A 645 17.44 -23.26 -13.37
C GLU A 645 17.51 -21.87 -12.73
N THR A 646 16.96 -20.85 -13.40
CA THR A 646 16.94 -19.46 -12.94
C THR A 646 16.13 -19.31 -11.65
N LEU A 647 14.98 -20.00 -11.55
CA LEU A 647 14.16 -19.97 -10.34
C LEU A 647 14.86 -20.69 -9.18
N ILE A 648 15.47 -21.85 -9.43
CA ILE A 648 16.26 -22.56 -8.40
C ILE A 648 17.38 -21.66 -7.88
N GLU A 649 18.16 -21.05 -8.77
CA GLU A 649 19.25 -20.15 -8.36
C GLU A 649 18.73 -18.96 -7.55
N SER A 650 17.62 -18.37 -7.97
CA SER A 650 16.96 -17.29 -7.24
C SER A 650 16.49 -17.70 -5.84
N LEU A 651 15.99 -18.93 -5.67
CA LEU A 651 15.58 -19.47 -4.37
C LEU A 651 16.78 -19.80 -3.47
N GLU A 652 17.90 -20.27 -4.02
CA GLU A 652 19.13 -20.51 -3.25
C GLU A 652 19.74 -19.19 -2.74
N ILE A 653 19.75 -18.13 -3.56
CA ILE A 653 20.18 -16.79 -3.13
C ILE A 653 19.29 -16.28 -1.99
N ALA A 654 17.96 -16.37 -2.16
CA ALA A 654 16.99 -15.99 -1.14
C ALA A 654 17.24 -16.73 0.18
N LYS A 655 17.40 -18.06 0.14
CA LYS A 655 17.75 -18.86 1.33
C LYS A 655 19.02 -18.38 2.01
N SER A 656 20.09 -18.13 1.25
CA SER A 656 21.35 -17.64 1.81
C SER A 656 21.18 -16.31 2.54
N ARG A 657 20.35 -15.40 2.00
CA ARG A 657 20.09 -14.10 2.63
C ARG A 657 19.20 -14.22 3.86
N ILE A 658 18.19 -15.10 3.84
CA ILE A 658 17.38 -15.42 5.01
C ILE A 658 18.25 -16.04 6.12
N GLN A 659 19.18 -16.93 5.76
CA GLN A 659 20.11 -17.52 6.72
C GLN A 659 20.97 -16.46 7.41
N ILE A 660 21.44 -15.44 6.68
CA ILE A 660 22.15 -14.29 7.26
C ILE A 660 21.26 -13.54 8.25
N MET A 661 19.97 -13.35 7.94
CA MET A 661 19.02 -12.72 8.88
C MET A 661 18.88 -13.54 10.18
N ILE A 662 18.80 -14.87 10.08
CA ILE A 662 18.76 -15.78 11.24
C ILE A 662 20.05 -15.66 12.06
N GLU A 663 21.21 -15.67 11.41
CA GLU A 663 22.53 -15.53 12.06
C GLU A 663 22.70 -14.19 12.76
N LYS A 664 22.10 -13.12 12.20
CA LYS A 664 22.01 -11.80 12.84
C LYS A 664 21.02 -11.75 14.01
N GLY A 665 20.31 -12.84 14.30
CA GLY A 665 19.36 -12.95 15.43
C GLY A 665 17.98 -12.39 15.14
N MET A 666 17.60 -12.23 13.86
CA MET A 666 16.32 -11.61 13.47
C MET A 666 15.14 -12.57 13.52
N ASP A 667 15.36 -13.88 13.63
CA ASP A 667 14.26 -14.85 13.67
C ASP A 667 13.44 -14.68 14.95
N ASN A 668 12.13 -14.78 14.82
CA ASN A 668 11.23 -14.63 15.95
C ASN A 668 11.11 -15.96 16.73
N LYS A 669 10.38 -15.94 17.84
CA LYS A 669 10.20 -17.14 18.70
C LYS A 669 9.55 -18.32 17.98
N GLU A 670 8.76 -18.04 16.95
CA GLU A 670 8.05 -19.05 16.16
C GLU A 670 8.92 -19.64 15.04
N GLY A 671 10.14 -19.12 14.82
CA GLY A 671 11.06 -19.63 13.79
C GLY A 671 10.58 -19.35 12.36
N VAL A 672 9.95 -18.20 12.13
CA VAL A 672 9.37 -17.83 10.82
C VAL A 672 10.41 -17.86 9.71
N LEU A 673 11.60 -17.29 9.92
CA LEU A 673 12.64 -17.26 8.88
C LEU A 673 13.15 -18.67 8.57
N GLN A 674 13.35 -19.51 9.60
CA GLN A 674 13.70 -20.91 9.38
C GLN A 674 12.60 -21.65 8.60
N GLY A 675 11.32 -21.41 8.91
CA GLY A 675 10.19 -21.97 8.18
C GLY A 675 10.15 -21.57 6.70
N LEU A 676 10.58 -20.35 6.36
CA LEU A 676 10.74 -19.93 4.97
C LEU A 676 11.87 -20.67 4.24
N ILE A 677 13.00 -20.91 4.91
CA ILE A 677 14.09 -21.74 4.36
C ILE A 677 13.59 -23.16 4.08
N ASP A 678 12.83 -23.75 4.99
CA ASP A 678 12.31 -25.11 4.83
C ASP A 678 11.32 -25.21 3.65
N LYS A 679 10.45 -24.21 3.48
CA LYS A 679 9.55 -24.11 2.33
C LYS A 679 10.30 -23.90 1.02
N ALA A 680 11.35 -23.07 1.02
CA ALA A 680 12.21 -22.87 -0.14
C ALA A 680 12.91 -24.17 -0.56
N ASN A 681 13.44 -24.94 0.40
CA ASN A 681 14.04 -26.25 0.15
C ASN A 681 13.04 -27.20 -0.54
N LYS A 682 11.83 -27.30 0.01
CA LYS A 682 10.76 -28.10 -0.58
C LYS A 682 10.46 -27.65 -2.01
N ARG A 683 10.36 -26.34 -2.25
CA ARG A 683 10.06 -25.81 -3.59
C ARG A 683 11.17 -26.13 -4.60
N ILE A 684 12.43 -26.01 -4.18
CA ILE A 684 13.59 -26.40 -5.00
C ILE A 684 13.55 -27.89 -5.34
N ASP A 685 13.23 -28.75 -4.36
CA ASP A 685 13.15 -30.20 -4.57
C ASP A 685 12.02 -30.57 -5.55
N GLU A 686 10.85 -29.94 -5.43
CA GLU A 686 9.72 -30.12 -6.36
C GLU A 686 10.08 -29.74 -7.81
N ILE A 687 10.86 -28.67 -8.01
CA ILE A 687 11.32 -28.25 -9.34
C ILE A 687 12.34 -29.26 -9.86
N LYS A 688 13.33 -29.65 -9.05
CA LYS A 688 14.39 -30.59 -9.45
C LYS A 688 13.86 -31.99 -9.76
N SER A 689 12.85 -32.46 -9.02
CA SER A 689 12.22 -33.76 -9.25
C SER A 689 11.28 -33.74 -10.46
N GLY A 690 10.76 -32.57 -10.82
CA GLY A 690 9.71 -32.40 -11.82
C GLY A 690 8.31 -32.72 -11.30
N ASP A 691 8.14 -32.99 -9.99
CA ASP A 691 6.83 -33.25 -9.38
C ASP A 691 5.91 -32.04 -9.53
N LYS A 692 6.48 -30.84 -9.37
CA LYS A 692 5.79 -29.59 -9.61
C LYS A 692 6.76 -28.58 -10.24
N PRO A 693 6.74 -28.42 -11.58
CA PRO A 693 7.65 -27.49 -12.27
C PRO A 693 7.37 -26.03 -11.88
N PRO A 694 8.21 -25.08 -12.33
CA PRO A 694 7.91 -23.66 -12.19
C PRO A 694 6.55 -23.31 -12.79
N LEU A 695 5.90 -22.31 -12.20
CA LEU A 695 4.61 -21.81 -12.62
C LEU A 695 4.71 -21.31 -14.06
N ALA A 696 3.82 -21.84 -14.91
CA ALA A 696 3.65 -21.41 -16.28
C ALA A 696 2.16 -21.41 -16.64
N PRO A 697 1.70 -20.49 -17.50
CA PRO A 697 0.33 -20.49 -18.01
C PRO A 697 0.05 -21.73 -18.86
N ASP A 698 -1.22 -22.10 -19.00
CA ASP A 698 -1.63 -23.12 -19.97
C ASP A 698 -1.48 -22.62 -21.40
N GLU A 699 -1.21 -23.52 -22.35
CA GLU A 699 -1.02 -23.17 -23.76
C GLU A 699 -2.23 -22.49 -24.39
N ASN A 700 -3.44 -22.85 -23.96
CA ASN A 700 -4.71 -22.31 -24.41
C ASN A 700 -5.31 -21.27 -23.44
N ALA A 701 -4.50 -20.70 -22.54
CA ALA A 701 -4.91 -19.56 -21.71
C ALA A 701 -5.31 -18.35 -22.56
N LYS A 702 -6.27 -17.56 -22.08
CA LYS A 702 -6.74 -16.34 -22.77
C LYS A 702 -6.28 -15.11 -22.02
N TYR A 703 -5.58 -14.24 -22.73
CA TYR A 703 -5.15 -12.94 -22.26
C TYR A 703 -6.08 -11.86 -22.79
N TYR A 704 -6.17 -10.76 -22.06
CA TYR A 704 -6.84 -9.56 -22.57
C TYR A 704 -6.15 -9.04 -23.83
N ALA A 705 -4.83 -9.01 -23.80
CA ALA A 705 -3.98 -8.70 -24.94
C ALA A 705 -2.65 -9.44 -24.86
N GLU A 706 -1.99 -9.61 -26.00
CA GLU A 706 -0.62 -10.11 -26.08
C GLU A 706 0.25 -9.05 -26.74
N PHE A 707 1.41 -8.78 -26.16
CA PHE A 707 2.34 -7.77 -26.62
C PHE A 707 3.76 -8.33 -26.73
N VAL A 708 4.45 -7.99 -27.82
CA VAL A 708 5.81 -8.44 -28.10
C VAL A 708 6.72 -7.22 -28.17
N VAL A 709 7.65 -7.13 -27.24
CA VAL A 709 8.70 -6.09 -27.22
C VAL A 709 9.78 -6.47 -28.22
N ASP A 710 10.11 -5.54 -29.10
CA ASP A 710 11.19 -5.68 -30.07
C ASP A 710 12.47 -5.08 -29.51
N LEU A 711 13.46 -5.93 -29.20
CA LEU A 711 14.75 -5.50 -28.67
C LEU A 711 15.64 -4.87 -29.75
N ASP A 712 15.44 -5.20 -31.02
CA ASP A 712 16.34 -4.78 -32.10
C ASP A 712 16.24 -3.28 -32.40
N ILE A 713 15.09 -2.67 -32.06
CA ILE A 713 14.85 -1.23 -32.22
C ILE A 713 15.29 -0.41 -31.00
N ILE A 714 15.69 -1.06 -29.89
CA ILE A 714 16.17 -0.38 -28.69
C ILE A 714 17.69 -0.23 -28.80
N ASN A 715 18.15 0.92 -29.30
CA ASN A 715 19.57 1.14 -29.61
C ASN A 715 20.22 2.29 -28.83
N GLU A 716 19.46 3.04 -28.07
CA GLU A 716 20.00 4.07 -27.18
C GLU A 716 19.24 4.16 -25.85
N PRO A 717 19.87 4.69 -24.78
CA PRO A 717 19.26 4.78 -23.46
C PRO A 717 17.93 5.52 -23.46
N MET A 718 17.03 5.10 -22.57
CA MET A 718 15.64 5.58 -22.51
C MET A 718 15.37 6.34 -21.22
N VAL A 719 14.85 7.56 -21.34
CA VAL A 719 14.58 8.47 -20.22
C VAL A 719 13.07 8.69 -20.10
N ALA A 720 12.49 8.43 -18.92
CA ALA A 720 11.13 8.86 -18.62
C ALA A 720 11.14 10.35 -18.27
N ASP A 721 10.42 11.14 -19.07
CA ASP A 721 10.42 12.61 -19.02
C ASP A 721 9.09 13.12 -18.45
N PRO A 722 9.09 13.92 -17.38
CA PRO A 722 7.85 14.48 -16.82
C PRO A 722 7.15 15.47 -17.75
N ASP A 723 7.79 15.91 -18.85
CA ASP A 723 7.25 16.82 -19.85
C ASP A 723 6.60 18.07 -19.23
N VAL A 724 7.28 18.67 -18.26
CA VAL A 724 6.72 19.71 -17.36
C VAL A 724 6.16 20.93 -18.10
N ASN A 725 6.55 21.12 -19.36
CA ASN A 725 6.13 22.24 -20.21
C ASN A 725 5.06 21.85 -21.26
N ASN A 726 4.49 20.65 -21.21
CA ASN A 726 3.38 20.27 -22.08
C ASN A 726 2.24 21.30 -22.00
N GLU A 727 1.64 21.71 -23.12
CA GLU A 727 0.55 22.68 -23.12
C GLU A 727 -0.69 22.13 -22.39
N ASP A 728 -0.96 20.84 -22.56
CA ASP A 728 -1.97 20.11 -21.81
C ASP A 728 -1.43 19.74 -20.42
N VAL A 729 -1.96 20.41 -19.40
CA VAL A 729 -1.60 20.18 -18.00
C VAL A 729 -1.85 18.73 -17.56
N SER A 730 -2.84 18.04 -18.15
CA SER A 730 -3.18 16.66 -17.79
C SER A 730 -2.13 15.63 -18.25
N LYS A 731 -1.26 16.00 -19.19
CA LYS A 731 -0.17 15.14 -19.70
C LYS A 731 1.15 15.32 -18.95
N ARG A 732 1.28 16.41 -18.18
CA ARG A 732 2.47 16.67 -17.38
C ARG A 732 2.59 15.64 -16.25
N TYR A 733 3.83 15.29 -15.92
CA TYR A 733 4.17 14.38 -14.84
C TYR A 733 3.56 12.98 -14.98
N THR A 734 3.39 12.52 -16.23
CA THR A 734 2.98 11.16 -16.56
C THR A 734 4.19 10.31 -16.94
N HIS A 735 4.18 9.03 -16.58
CA HIS A 735 5.23 8.07 -16.98
C HIS A 735 5.10 7.57 -18.42
N ASP A 736 4.15 8.13 -19.17
CA ASP A 736 3.83 7.73 -20.53
C ASP A 736 4.78 8.39 -21.56
N THR A 737 5.49 9.46 -21.18
CA THR A 737 6.47 10.13 -22.04
C THR A 737 7.87 9.54 -21.84
N ILE A 738 8.28 8.67 -22.76
CA ILE A 738 9.63 8.09 -22.82
C ILE A 738 10.38 8.70 -23.99
N ARG A 739 11.60 9.19 -23.74
CA ARG A 739 12.45 9.83 -24.74
C ARG A 739 13.80 9.13 -24.83
N GLU A 740 14.26 8.94 -26.06
CA GLU A 740 15.61 8.48 -26.34
C GLU A 740 16.65 9.52 -25.91
N LEU A 741 17.85 9.09 -25.51
CA LEU A 741 18.93 9.98 -25.08
C LEU A 741 19.28 11.06 -26.12
N SER A 742 19.28 10.70 -27.41
CA SER A 742 19.57 11.62 -28.52
C SER A 742 18.61 12.82 -28.60
N PHE A 743 17.38 12.70 -28.08
CA PHE A 743 16.42 13.81 -28.02
C PHE A 743 17.00 15.04 -27.33
N TYR A 744 17.79 14.83 -26.27
CA TYR A 744 18.36 15.91 -25.46
C TYR A 744 19.63 16.52 -26.06
N LYS A 745 20.18 15.95 -27.14
CA LYS A 745 21.37 16.43 -27.88
C LYS A 745 22.62 16.65 -27.03
N GLY A 746 22.66 16.08 -25.82
CA GLY A 746 23.69 16.37 -24.84
C GLY A 746 23.69 17.82 -24.32
N GLU A 747 22.52 18.47 -24.26
CA GLU A 747 22.39 19.89 -23.86
C GLU A 747 21.50 20.10 -22.62
N LYS A 748 20.67 19.11 -22.25
CA LYS A 748 19.74 19.23 -21.12
C LYS A 748 20.53 19.32 -19.82
N HIS A 749 20.47 20.46 -19.15
CA HIS A 749 21.14 20.70 -17.87
C HIS A 749 20.63 19.75 -16.78
N VAL A 750 21.51 19.33 -15.88
CA VAL A 750 21.19 18.48 -14.73
C VAL A 750 21.79 19.12 -13.49
N ASP A 751 20.95 19.38 -12.49
CA ASP A 751 21.32 20.01 -11.22
C ASP A 751 21.63 18.96 -10.13
N LEU A 752 21.06 17.74 -10.23
CA LEU A 752 21.31 16.66 -9.26
C LEU A 752 21.16 15.27 -9.89
N GLY A 753 22.11 14.38 -9.61
CA GLY A 753 22.04 12.95 -9.93
C GLY A 753 21.70 12.09 -8.71
N PHE A 754 20.81 11.10 -8.86
CA PHE A 754 20.47 10.17 -7.78
C PHE A 754 20.47 8.70 -8.23
N VAL A 755 21.37 7.89 -7.68
CA VAL A 755 21.42 6.44 -7.86
C VAL A 755 21.03 5.75 -6.56
N GLY A 756 19.75 5.43 -6.42
CA GLY A 756 19.21 4.76 -5.24
C GLY A 756 17.71 4.53 -5.39
N SER A 757 17.21 3.40 -4.89
CA SER A 757 15.79 3.02 -4.73
C SER A 757 15.69 1.50 -4.68
N CYS A 758 14.46 0.98 -4.68
CA CYS A 758 14.16 -0.42 -4.92
C CYS A 758 14.55 -0.93 -6.32
N MET A 759 14.78 -0.04 -7.30
CA MET A 759 15.21 -0.41 -8.65
C MET A 759 16.71 -0.71 -8.77
N VAL A 760 17.50 -0.37 -7.75
CA VAL A 760 18.97 -0.50 -7.76
C VAL A 760 19.37 -1.87 -7.20
N HIS A 761 20.39 -2.48 -7.78
CA HIS A 761 20.98 -3.76 -7.35
C HIS A 761 22.45 -3.60 -7.01
N LYS A 762 23.09 -4.67 -6.50
CA LYS A 762 24.55 -4.69 -6.36
C LYS A 762 25.26 -4.31 -7.67
N GLY A 763 24.79 -4.88 -8.79
CA GLY A 763 25.34 -4.61 -10.13
C GLY A 763 25.36 -3.12 -10.50
N ASP A 764 24.29 -2.38 -10.18
CA ASP A 764 24.19 -0.94 -10.43
C ASP A 764 25.27 -0.15 -9.65
N ILE A 765 25.48 -0.48 -8.39
CA ILE A 765 26.52 0.20 -7.59
C ILE A 765 27.93 -0.11 -8.13
N LYS A 766 28.14 -1.35 -8.62
CA LYS A 766 29.39 -1.72 -9.31
C LYS A 766 29.57 -0.96 -10.62
N ILE A 767 28.48 -0.66 -11.35
CA ILE A 767 28.53 0.18 -12.56
C ILE A 767 29.06 1.57 -12.18
N VAL A 768 28.55 2.19 -11.10
CA VAL A 768 29.06 3.50 -10.63
C VAL A 768 30.57 3.44 -10.40
N ALA A 769 31.05 2.48 -9.61
CA ALA A 769 32.47 2.34 -9.29
C ALA A 769 33.36 2.12 -10.54
N LYS A 770 32.91 1.28 -11.48
CA LYS A 770 33.62 1.02 -12.74
C LYS A 770 33.63 2.22 -13.67
N MET A 771 32.53 2.98 -13.75
CA MET A 771 32.48 4.20 -14.55
C MET A 771 33.45 5.26 -14.03
N LEU A 772 33.53 5.45 -12.70
CA LEU A 772 34.52 6.37 -12.10
C LEU A 772 35.95 5.97 -12.47
N LYS A 773 36.28 4.67 -12.46
CA LYS A 773 37.57 4.16 -12.94
C LYS A 773 37.80 4.44 -14.43
N ASN A 774 36.82 4.17 -15.29
CA ASN A 774 36.93 4.40 -16.73
C ASN A 774 37.17 5.88 -17.05
N LEU A 775 36.46 6.77 -16.37
CA LEU A 775 36.59 8.21 -16.53
C LEU A 775 37.93 8.71 -15.99
N GLU A 776 38.39 8.22 -14.84
CA GLU A 776 39.74 8.52 -14.32
C GLU A 776 40.83 8.08 -15.31
N MET A 777 40.72 6.88 -15.89
CA MET A 777 41.70 6.42 -16.90
C MET A 777 41.72 7.32 -18.15
N THR A 778 40.60 7.92 -18.50
CA THR A 778 40.46 8.75 -19.70
C THR A 778 40.88 10.21 -19.45
N HIS A 779 40.54 10.76 -18.28
CA HIS A 779 40.65 12.20 -17.98
C HIS A 779 41.67 12.53 -16.88
N GLY A 780 42.19 11.53 -16.18
CA GLY A 780 43.15 11.65 -15.08
C GLY A 780 42.53 11.92 -13.70
N ASP A 781 41.32 12.49 -13.66
CA ASP A 781 40.53 12.75 -12.45
C ASP A 781 39.02 12.75 -12.77
N VAL A 782 38.17 12.69 -11.75
CA VAL A 782 36.71 12.80 -11.87
C VAL A 782 36.21 13.99 -11.06
N THR A 783 35.61 14.97 -11.74
CA THR A 783 34.95 16.13 -11.12
C THR A 783 33.45 16.07 -11.36
N PHE A 784 32.66 16.35 -10.33
CA PHE A 784 31.21 16.44 -10.42
C PHE A 784 30.79 17.87 -10.74
N ASN A 785 30.02 18.07 -11.81
CA ASN A 785 29.41 19.37 -12.14
C ASN A 785 28.00 19.52 -11.54
N ALA A 786 27.43 18.42 -11.04
CA ALA A 786 26.26 18.34 -10.19
C ALA A 786 26.47 17.25 -9.12
N PRO A 787 25.89 17.36 -7.91
CA PRO A 787 25.95 16.32 -6.89
C PRO A 787 25.49 14.97 -7.42
N LEU A 788 26.16 13.91 -7.01
CA LEU A 788 25.71 12.53 -7.22
C LEU A 788 25.41 11.90 -5.85
N VAL A 789 24.14 11.65 -5.57
CA VAL A 789 23.71 10.96 -4.36
C VAL A 789 23.56 9.47 -4.67
N VAL A 790 24.28 8.61 -3.95
CA VAL A 790 24.26 7.16 -4.13
C VAL A 790 23.77 6.49 -2.85
N THR A 791 22.81 5.58 -2.99
CA THR A 791 22.28 4.76 -1.88
C THR A 791 22.21 3.31 -2.32
N ALA A 792 23.02 2.44 -1.67
CA ALA A 792 22.83 1.01 -1.79
C ALA A 792 21.50 0.61 -1.13
N PRO A 793 20.72 -0.33 -1.68
CA PRO A 793 19.38 -0.60 -1.16
C PRO A 793 19.39 -1.43 0.14
N THR A 794 20.48 -2.16 0.45
CA THR A 794 20.61 -2.96 1.67
C THR A 794 22.02 -2.92 2.24
N TYR A 795 22.17 -3.19 3.54
CA TYR A 795 23.47 -3.35 4.20
C TYR A 795 24.26 -4.54 3.65
N ASN A 796 23.59 -5.67 3.37
CA ASN A 796 24.27 -6.85 2.82
C ASN A 796 24.97 -6.52 1.49
N ILE A 797 24.37 -5.67 0.65
CA ILE A 797 25.01 -5.22 -0.59
C ILE A 797 26.25 -4.37 -0.30
N ILE A 798 26.23 -3.50 0.71
CA ILE A 798 27.41 -2.72 1.12
C ILE A 798 28.52 -3.67 1.58
N ASP A 799 28.20 -4.65 2.40
CA ASP A 799 29.17 -5.63 2.92
C ASP A 799 29.84 -6.39 1.76
N GLU A 800 29.05 -6.90 0.81
CA GLU A 800 29.56 -7.55 -0.41
C GLU A 800 30.45 -6.61 -1.25
N LEU A 801 30.05 -5.35 -1.43
CA LEU A 801 30.84 -4.36 -2.20
C LEU A 801 32.16 -3.98 -1.50
N LYS A 802 32.20 -4.01 -0.17
CA LYS A 802 33.43 -3.81 0.61
C LYS A 802 34.37 -4.98 0.43
N GLU A 803 33.87 -6.21 0.52
CA GLU A 803 34.66 -7.43 0.30
C GLU A 803 35.24 -7.49 -1.13
N GLU A 804 34.46 -7.04 -2.12
CA GLU A 804 34.86 -7.00 -3.53
C GLU A 804 35.79 -5.80 -3.87
N GLY A 805 35.98 -4.85 -2.95
CA GLY A 805 36.80 -3.64 -3.13
C GLY A 805 36.14 -2.54 -3.99
N ASP A 806 34.88 -2.72 -4.39
CA ASP A 806 34.14 -1.74 -5.17
C ASP A 806 33.72 -0.52 -4.32
N TRP A 807 33.44 -0.72 -3.03
CA TRP A 807 33.10 0.36 -2.09
C TRP A 807 34.27 1.34 -1.87
N GLU A 808 35.51 0.85 -1.82
CA GLU A 808 36.71 1.68 -1.64
C GLU A 808 36.88 2.71 -2.78
N ILE A 809 36.47 2.34 -4.00
CA ILE A 809 36.49 3.23 -5.16
C ILE A 809 35.47 4.36 -4.97
N LEU A 810 34.27 4.03 -4.48
CA LEU A 810 33.25 5.03 -4.19
C LEU A 810 33.72 5.98 -3.08
N GLN A 811 34.33 5.44 -2.02
CA GLN A 811 34.88 6.23 -0.92
C GLN A 811 35.99 7.18 -1.40
N LYS A 812 36.83 6.77 -2.35
CA LYS A 812 37.88 7.64 -2.93
C LYS A 812 37.31 8.94 -3.50
N TYR A 813 36.12 8.91 -4.10
CA TYR A 813 35.49 10.06 -4.75
C TYR A 813 34.41 10.73 -3.90
N SER A 814 34.11 10.18 -2.73
CA SER A 814 33.08 10.69 -1.85
C SER A 814 33.69 11.50 -0.70
N SER A 815 33.11 12.68 -0.45
CA SER A 815 33.43 13.48 0.75
C SER A 815 32.37 13.32 1.85
N PHE A 816 31.41 12.41 1.66
CA PHE A 816 30.36 12.10 2.64
C PHE A 816 29.99 10.62 2.59
N GLU A 817 30.18 9.93 3.71
CA GLU A 817 29.63 8.59 3.95
C GLU A 817 28.77 8.65 5.22
N PHE A 818 27.62 7.97 5.20
CA PHE A 818 26.75 7.87 6.35
C PHE A 818 27.44 7.20 7.56
N ASP A 819 27.00 7.55 8.77
CA ASP A 819 27.47 6.93 10.02
C ASP A 819 26.27 6.50 10.87
N ASP A 820 26.18 5.21 11.17
CA ASP A 820 25.12 4.65 12.01
C ASP A 820 25.25 4.98 13.49
N ASN A 821 26.45 5.34 13.93
CA ASN A 821 26.68 5.81 15.30
C ASN A 821 26.31 7.31 15.45
N ALA A 822 26.27 8.04 14.34
CA ALA A 822 25.96 9.46 14.29
C ALA A 822 24.98 9.78 13.15
N PRO A 823 23.74 9.25 13.17
CA PRO A 823 22.76 9.52 12.13
C PRO A 823 22.46 11.01 12.03
N LYS A 824 22.28 11.51 10.79
CA LYS A 824 21.88 12.89 10.53
C LYS A 824 20.57 13.24 11.23
N GLY A 825 20.53 14.40 11.88
CA GLY A 825 19.33 14.92 12.54
C GLY A 825 18.47 15.85 11.67
N ALA A 826 18.95 16.25 10.50
CA ALA A 826 18.25 17.11 9.56
C ALA A 826 18.41 16.61 8.12
N ALA A 827 17.38 16.81 7.31
CA ALA A 827 17.42 16.57 5.87
C ALA A 827 18.20 17.67 5.16
N ARG A 828 18.87 17.31 4.07
CA ARG A 828 19.44 18.27 3.12
C ARG A 828 18.37 18.77 2.17
N THR A 829 18.50 20.05 1.88
CA THR A 829 17.75 20.74 0.83
C THR A 829 18.66 21.40 -0.18
N GLU A 830 19.97 21.38 0.06
CA GLU A 830 21.04 21.96 -0.75
C GLU A 830 22.23 20.98 -0.77
N TYR A 831 22.98 20.94 -1.87
CA TYR A 831 24.05 19.97 -2.08
C TYR A 831 25.28 20.62 -2.70
N GLU A 832 26.45 20.26 -2.17
CA GLU A 832 27.72 20.49 -2.84
C GLU A 832 27.92 19.48 -3.98
N ASN A 833 28.62 19.89 -5.05
CA ASN A 833 28.93 19.05 -6.21
C ASN A 833 29.99 17.97 -5.88
N ILE A 834 29.57 16.97 -5.10
CA ILE A 834 30.38 15.81 -4.70
C ILE A 834 29.56 14.52 -4.81
N LEU A 835 30.22 13.38 -4.65
CA LEU A 835 29.57 12.09 -4.43
C LEU A 835 29.17 11.93 -2.95
N TYR A 836 27.89 11.65 -2.70
CA TYR A 836 27.37 11.29 -1.38
C TYR A 836 27.08 9.79 -1.31
N LEU A 837 27.64 9.11 -0.32
CA LEU A 837 27.29 7.73 0.03
C LEU A 837 26.30 7.76 1.20
N GLU A 838 25.02 7.67 0.86
CA GLU A 838 23.92 7.74 1.80
C GLU A 838 23.58 6.38 2.41
N ARG A 839 22.97 6.42 3.60
CA ARG A 839 22.55 5.22 4.34
C ARG A 839 21.57 4.39 3.49
N PRO A 840 21.64 3.04 3.53
CA PRO A 840 20.64 2.19 2.91
C PRO A 840 19.20 2.59 3.24
N GLY A 841 18.37 2.68 2.21
CA GLY A 841 16.97 3.09 2.34
C GLY A 841 16.44 3.77 1.08
N CYS A 842 15.20 4.26 1.15
CA CYS A 842 14.53 4.85 -0.01
C CYS A 842 15.06 6.25 -0.36
N ASN A 843 15.57 7.02 0.62
CA ASN A 843 16.19 8.33 0.44
C ASN A 843 15.35 9.28 -0.47
N LEU A 844 15.97 9.97 -1.44
CA LEU A 844 15.34 10.87 -2.40
C LEU A 844 14.22 10.22 -3.23
N CYS A 845 14.17 8.89 -3.37
CA CYS A 845 13.08 8.21 -4.10
C CYS A 845 11.70 8.53 -3.49
N MET A 846 11.63 8.70 -2.17
CA MET A 846 10.40 9.12 -1.51
C MET A 846 10.25 10.64 -1.39
N GLY A 847 11.36 11.36 -1.24
CA GLY A 847 11.33 12.82 -1.08
C GLY A 847 10.55 13.30 0.16
N ASN A 848 10.42 12.46 1.18
CA ASN A 848 9.78 12.80 2.46
C ASN A 848 10.76 13.39 3.49
N GLN A 849 12.04 13.05 3.36
CA GLN A 849 13.13 13.60 4.17
C GLN A 849 14.01 14.50 3.29
N GLU A 850 14.98 13.91 2.59
CA GLU A 850 15.85 14.59 1.63
C GLU A 850 15.04 15.16 0.45
N LYS A 851 15.39 16.35 -0.03
CA LYS A 851 14.84 16.95 -1.26
C LYS A 851 15.91 17.65 -2.08
N ALA A 852 15.70 17.73 -3.38
CA ALA A 852 16.47 18.61 -4.27
C ALA A 852 16.07 20.08 -4.08
N GLU A 853 16.91 21.01 -4.53
CA GLU A 853 16.62 22.44 -4.46
C GLU A 853 15.43 22.81 -5.36
N LYS A 854 14.70 23.87 -5.00
CA LYS A 854 13.52 24.28 -5.77
C LYS A 854 13.92 24.67 -7.19
N GLY A 855 13.23 24.08 -8.17
CA GLY A 855 13.46 24.28 -9.59
C GLY A 855 14.48 23.33 -10.21
N ASP A 856 15.19 22.50 -9.43
CA ASP A 856 16.22 21.61 -9.97
C ASP A 856 15.71 20.66 -11.05
N THR A 857 16.60 20.35 -11.98
CA THR A 857 16.48 19.25 -12.94
C THR A 857 17.23 18.04 -12.37
N VAL A 858 16.47 17.10 -11.83
CA VAL A 858 16.98 15.86 -11.21
C VAL A 858 17.03 14.74 -12.25
N MET A 859 18.14 14.00 -12.31
CA MET A 859 18.26 12.77 -13.10
C MET A 859 18.43 11.59 -12.12
N ALA A 860 17.50 10.61 -12.12
CA ALA A 860 17.44 9.61 -11.07
C ALA A 860 17.17 8.18 -11.55
N THR A 861 17.62 7.18 -10.78
CA THR A 861 17.23 5.77 -10.99
C THR A 861 15.96 5.37 -10.24
N SER A 862 15.31 6.31 -9.55
CA SER A 862 14.06 6.11 -8.83
C SER A 862 12.88 5.74 -9.74
N THR A 863 11.70 5.55 -9.15
CA THR A 863 10.50 5.14 -9.88
C THR A 863 9.55 6.27 -10.25
N ARG A 864 9.60 7.43 -9.57
CA ARG A 864 8.55 8.47 -9.70
C ARG A 864 9.08 9.84 -10.10
N LEU A 865 8.29 10.51 -10.95
CA LEU A 865 8.57 11.83 -11.51
C LEU A 865 7.47 12.89 -11.22
N PHE A 866 6.57 12.61 -10.27
CA PHE A 866 5.45 13.51 -9.94
C PHE A 866 5.92 14.89 -9.45
N GLN A 867 5.11 15.92 -9.75
CA GLN A 867 5.33 17.28 -9.27
C GLN A 867 5.50 17.31 -7.74
N GLY A 868 6.52 18.02 -7.25
CA GLY A 868 6.75 18.19 -5.83
C GLY A 868 7.33 16.98 -5.10
N ARG A 869 7.50 15.83 -5.78
CA ARG A 869 7.99 14.57 -5.18
C ARG A 869 9.42 14.73 -4.65
N VAL A 870 10.39 14.75 -5.56
CA VAL A 870 11.81 14.95 -5.25
C VAL A 870 12.16 16.43 -5.24
N VAL A 871 11.51 17.19 -6.13
CA VAL A 871 11.78 18.60 -6.38
C VAL A 871 10.48 19.39 -6.48
N LYS A 872 10.47 20.60 -5.92
CA LYS A 872 9.36 21.56 -6.03
C LYS A 872 9.68 22.63 -7.05
N ASP A 873 8.64 23.32 -7.53
CA ASP A 873 8.81 24.49 -8.39
C ASP A 873 9.50 25.65 -7.64
N SER A 874 10.21 26.47 -8.42
CA SER A 874 10.74 27.77 -8.01
C SER A 874 10.03 28.89 -8.76
N ASP A 875 10.25 30.13 -8.36
CA ASP A 875 9.75 31.31 -9.10
C ASP A 875 10.37 31.42 -10.51
N ARG A 876 11.50 30.75 -10.77
CA ARG A 876 12.27 30.85 -12.02
C ARG A 876 11.93 29.74 -13.03
N LYS A 877 11.84 28.50 -12.54
CA LYS A 877 11.56 27.31 -13.35
C LYS A 877 10.80 26.25 -12.55
N LYS A 878 10.06 25.43 -13.29
CA LYS A 878 9.44 24.20 -12.76
C LYS A 878 10.53 23.23 -12.35
N GLY A 879 10.32 22.55 -11.22
CA GLY A 879 11.15 21.44 -10.82
C GLY A 879 10.81 20.21 -11.66
N GLU A 880 11.81 19.45 -12.08
CA GLU A 880 11.60 18.26 -12.91
C GLU A 880 12.51 17.12 -12.46
N SER A 881 11.98 15.90 -12.49
CA SER A 881 12.70 14.67 -12.16
C SER A 881 12.60 13.71 -13.33
N LEU A 882 13.71 13.50 -14.04
CA LEU A 882 13.83 12.54 -15.14
C LEU A 882 14.34 11.20 -14.61
N LEU A 883 13.83 10.11 -15.18
CA LEU A 883 14.19 8.76 -14.72
C LEU A 883 14.97 8.01 -15.81
N ALA A 884 16.15 7.50 -15.46
CA ALA A 884 17.04 6.86 -16.42
C ALA A 884 17.83 5.69 -15.80
N SER A 885 18.56 4.95 -16.63
CA SER A 885 19.47 3.90 -16.19
C SER A 885 20.68 4.47 -15.42
N THR A 886 21.29 3.65 -14.56
CA THR A 886 22.42 4.03 -13.71
C THR A 886 23.54 4.75 -14.47
N PRO A 887 23.99 4.29 -15.66
CA PRO A 887 25.06 4.98 -16.36
C PRO A 887 24.68 6.38 -16.84
N VAL A 888 23.44 6.59 -17.31
CA VAL A 888 22.98 7.92 -17.74
C VAL A 888 22.97 8.89 -16.56
N VAL A 889 22.51 8.45 -15.38
CA VAL A 889 22.46 9.27 -14.17
C VAL A 889 23.87 9.69 -13.74
N VAL A 890 24.79 8.73 -13.60
CA VAL A 890 26.16 8.98 -13.16
C VAL A 890 26.88 9.95 -14.10
N LEU A 891 26.80 9.67 -15.41
CA LEU A 891 27.47 10.51 -16.40
C LEU A 891 26.85 11.90 -16.47
N SER A 892 25.54 12.02 -16.28
CA SER A 892 24.87 13.33 -16.25
C SER A 892 25.30 14.19 -15.06
N ALA A 893 25.50 13.60 -13.88
CA ALA A 893 26.00 14.33 -12.71
C ALA A 893 27.46 14.81 -12.89
N ILE A 894 28.29 13.98 -13.50
CA ILE A 894 29.68 14.32 -13.82
C ILE A 894 29.74 15.45 -14.85
N LEU A 895 28.89 15.42 -15.88
CA LEU A 895 28.87 16.44 -16.93
C LEU A 895 28.07 17.70 -16.58
N GLY A 896 27.13 17.64 -15.62
CA GLY A 896 26.17 18.72 -15.31
C GLY A 896 25.09 18.90 -16.39
N ARG A 897 24.94 17.90 -17.26
CA ARG A 897 24.03 17.85 -18.40
C ARG A 897 23.88 16.41 -18.90
N THR A 898 22.89 16.13 -19.73
CA THR A 898 22.78 14.82 -20.37
C THR A 898 24.01 14.51 -21.25
N PRO A 899 24.45 13.25 -21.33
CA PRO A 899 25.51 12.83 -22.24
C PRO A 899 25.01 12.69 -23.68
N THR A 900 25.94 12.79 -24.62
CA THR A 900 25.74 12.30 -26.00
C THR A 900 25.85 10.77 -26.03
N ILE A 901 25.35 10.14 -27.10
CA ILE A 901 25.44 8.68 -27.26
C ILE A 901 26.88 8.16 -27.31
N GLU A 902 27.81 8.95 -27.86
CA GLU A 902 29.23 8.59 -27.94
C GLU A 902 29.92 8.70 -26.57
N GLU A 903 29.67 9.79 -25.83
CA GLU A 903 30.14 9.94 -24.44
C GLU A 903 29.64 8.77 -23.57
N TYR A 904 28.36 8.40 -23.73
CA TYR A 904 27.75 7.27 -23.03
C TYR A 904 28.46 5.95 -23.35
N LYS A 905 28.60 5.59 -24.64
CA LYS A 905 29.24 4.33 -25.06
C LYS A 905 30.69 4.22 -24.59
N GLN A 906 31.41 5.34 -24.59
CA GLN A 906 32.77 5.39 -24.06
C GLN A 906 32.80 5.10 -22.54
N ALA A 907 31.90 5.74 -21.78
CA ALA A 907 31.86 5.58 -20.32
C ALA A 907 31.52 4.15 -19.88
N VAL A 908 30.62 3.46 -20.62
CA VAL A 908 30.22 2.08 -20.31
C VAL A 908 31.12 1.00 -20.94
N SER A 909 32.15 1.39 -21.68
CA SER A 909 33.04 0.44 -22.35
C SER A 909 33.68 -0.55 -21.38
N GLY A 910 33.57 -1.84 -21.66
CA GLY A 910 34.09 -2.91 -20.80
C GLY A 910 33.34 -3.13 -19.49
N ILE A 911 32.23 -2.42 -19.26
CA ILE A 911 31.36 -2.63 -18.09
C ILE A 911 30.28 -3.65 -18.43
N THR A 912 30.14 -4.68 -17.61
CA THR A 912 29.00 -5.61 -17.69
C THR A 912 27.76 -4.93 -17.12
N LEU A 913 26.90 -4.42 -18.01
CA LEU A 913 25.56 -3.93 -17.66
C LEU A 913 24.60 -5.10 -17.44
N THR A 914 23.39 -4.83 -16.92
CA THR A 914 22.37 -5.86 -16.77
C THR A 914 21.87 -6.27 -18.14
N LYS A 915 22.29 -7.44 -18.63
CA LYS A 915 21.90 -7.97 -19.94
C LYS A 915 20.69 -8.89 -19.83
N PHE A 916 19.86 -8.88 -20.87
CA PHE A 916 18.73 -9.76 -21.02
C PHE A 916 18.75 -10.47 -22.38
N SER A 917 18.35 -11.74 -22.38
CA SER A 917 18.10 -12.49 -23.60
C SER A 917 16.75 -13.21 -23.50
N PRO A 918 15.87 -13.09 -24.51
CA PRO A 918 14.58 -13.77 -24.50
C PRO A 918 14.73 -15.29 -24.36
N PRO A 919 13.83 -15.99 -23.63
CA PRO A 919 13.83 -17.44 -23.56
C PRO A 919 13.72 -18.09 -24.95
N LEU A 920 14.54 -19.11 -25.23
CA LEU A 920 14.54 -19.83 -26.51
C LEU A 920 13.28 -20.67 -26.75
N LYS A 921 12.58 -21.05 -25.68
CA LYS A 921 11.35 -21.86 -25.72
C LYS A 921 10.19 -21.07 -25.13
N ARG A 922 8.98 -21.33 -25.61
CA ARG A 922 7.75 -20.82 -24.98
C ARG A 922 7.62 -21.39 -23.57
N LEU A 923 7.42 -20.49 -22.60
CA LEU A 923 7.21 -20.83 -21.20
C LEU A 923 5.70 -21.07 -20.97
N THR A 924 5.25 -22.29 -21.26
CA THR A 924 3.86 -22.74 -21.08
C THR A 924 3.85 -24.14 -20.46
N ALA A 925 2.83 -24.47 -19.66
CA ALA A 925 2.66 -25.81 -19.13
C ALA A 925 2.50 -26.80 -20.31
N ASN A 926 3.46 -27.72 -20.47
CA ASN A 926 3.59 -28.75 -21.53
C ASN A 926 4.55 -28.48 -22.70
N SER A 927 5.37 -27.42 -22.69
CA SER A 927 6.49 -27.33 -23.63
C SER A 927 7.52 -28.41 -23.30
N ARG A 928 7.42 -29.58 -23.96
CA ARG A 928 8.37 -30.69 -23.81
C ARG A 928 9.79 -30.16 -23.93
N PRO A 929 10.77 -30.64 -23.14
CA PRO A 929 12.16 -30.30 -23.35
C PRO A 929 12.58 -30.86 -24.71
N GLY A 930 12.47 -30.04 -25.76
CA GLY A 930 13.12 -30.32 -27.04
C GLY A 930 14.59 -30.48 -26.74
N HIS A 931 15.13 -31.66 -27.04
CA HIS A 931 16.53 -32.00 -26.88
C HIS A 931 17.44 -30.85 -27.33
N LEU A 932 18.51 -30.64 -26.56
CA LEU A 932 19.69 -29.83 -26.90
C LEU A 932 19.90 -29.76 -28.42
N LEU A 933 19.66 -28.59 -29.01
CA LEU A 933 20.34 -28.21 -30.24
C LEU A 933 21.47 -27.29 -29.83
N SER A 934 22.65 -27.90 -29.71
CA SER A 934 23.94 -27.21 -29.71
C SER A 934 24.04 -26.28 -30.91
N PHE A 935 24.40 -25.02 -30.67
CA PHE A 935 25.28 -24.25 -31.55
C PHE A 935 26.22 -23.40 -30.70
#